data_AF-A0AAW0Q721-F1
#
_entry.id   AF-A0AAW0Q721-F1
#
_cell.length_a   1.000
_cell.length_b   1.000
_cell.length_c   1.000
_cell.angle_alpha   90.00
_cell.angle_beta   90.00
_cell.angle_gamma   90.00
#
_symmetry.space_group_name_H-M   'P 1'
#
loop_
_entity.id
_entity.type
_entity.pdbx_description
1 polymer ?
#
loop_
_entity_poly.entity_id
_entity_poly.type
_entity_poly.pdbx_seq_one_letter_code
_entity_poly.pdbx_strand_id
1 'polypeptide(L)'
;MSSQNPPSSPLRHNMDSANRGVAPRANRKRARTAADVSSPMAASSPMPSSPPAFPIAHGGDDDEDMEDEPEIQDDLDELDELAEDDVDLFNEGFEKDYQGKDENDRYEGIDIDDDGEYGDMDVAERRRLEAQLNRRDRQVARRRQMPNAFLNDGDDDEDDAVDLGAQPRRRRHHYDEDPDEEMDQDIMDEELSLEALQDIKAASLTEWVSQPAVQRTIKREFKAFLTEYTDENGSSVYGNRIRTLGEINAETLEVSYDHLSSSRAILAYFLANAPAEMLKLFDDVAMDVVLLHYPDYERIHSEIHVRIFDLPVHYTLRQLRQSHLNCLVRVSGVVTRRSGVFPQLKYVKFDCTKCGVTLGPFQQESNVEVKITFCQSCQSRGPFTVNSEKTVYRNYQKLTLQESPGTVPAGRLPRTREVILLWDLIDRAKPGEEIEVTGIYRNNYDAQLNNRNGFPVFATILEANNVVKSHDQLAGFRLTEEDEQTIRKISRDPQIIEKIINSIAPSIYGHEDIKTAVALSLFGGVAKVTKGQHHVRGDINVLLLGDPGTAKSQVLKYVEKTAHRAVFATGQGASAVGLTASVRRDPLTSEWTLEGGALVLADRGTCLIDEFDKMNDQDRTSIHEAMEQQTISISKAGIVTTLQARCGIIAAANPIGGRYNSTIPFSSNVQLTEPILSRFDILCVVRDTVDPAEDERLARFIVGSHSRSHPSTQPGIDGVDSMEVEQDSTESFAKESQASQAKAKEGQIPQELLRKYILYARDHCSPKLLHMDEDKVARLFADMRRESLATGAYPITVRHLEAIIRISEAFCRMRLSEYCNSHDIDRAIAVTVDSFVGSQKVSCKKALARAFAKYTLARPGANRKGGALARKPAPAAAAA
;
A
#
# COMPACT_ATOMS: atom_id res chain seq x y z
N MET A 1 -59.62 12.55 0.52
CA MET A 1 -60.89 12.03 -0.05
C MET A 1 -60.58 10.76 -0.83
N SER A 2 -61.53 9.83 -0.93
CA SER A 2 -61.60 8.65 -1.86
C SER A 2 -60.30 8.20 -2.56
N SER A 3 -59.59 7.14 -2.17
CA SER A 3 -59.93 5.73 -1.83
C SER A 3 -60.26 4.81 -3.02
N GLN A 4 -59.43 3.79 -3.26
CA GLN A 4 -59.83 2.38 -3.40
C GLN A 4 -58.61 1.45 -3.25
N ASN A 5 -58.84 0.21 -2.82
CA ASN A 5 -57.84 -0.82 -2.54
C ASN A 5 -58.45 -2.23 -2.83
N PRO A 6 -57.73 -3.36 -2.72
CA PRO A 6 -57.97 -4.53 -3.58
C PRO A 6 -58.88 -5.64 -3.01
N PRO A 7 -59.27 -6.61 -3.86
CA PRO A 7 -59.68 -7.95 -3.46
C PRO A 7 -58.48 -8.93 -3.42
N SER A 8 -58.51 -10.12 -2.80
CA SER A 8 -59.13 -10.62 -1.56
C SER A 8 -58.92 -12.14 -1.52
N SER A 9 -58.47 -12.71 -0.40
CA SER A 9 -58.29 -14.17 -0.25
C SER A 9 -59.34 -14.83 0.66
N PRO A 10 -59.69 -16.09 0.38
CA PRO A 10 -60.05 -17.10 1.39
C PRO A 10 -59.27 -18.43 1.17
N LEU A 11 -59.31 -19.49 1.99
CA LEU A 11 -59.49 -19.83 3.43
C LEU A 11 -59.11 -21.36 3.47
N ARG A 12 -58.58 -22.04 4.49
CA ARG A 12 -58.25 -21.83 5.92
C ARG A 12 -57.05 -22.81 6.23
N HIS A 13 -56.63 -23.26 7.41
CA HIS A 13 -57.03 -23.21 8.84
C HIS A 13 -55.78 -23.52 9.71
N ASN A 14 -55.84 -23.21 11.02
CA ASN A 14 -55.28 -23.84 12.24
C ASN A 14 -54.10 -24.86 12.17
N MET A 15 -53.18 -24.96 13.15
CA MET A 15 -52.89 -24.17 14.38
C MET A 15 -51.49 -24.54 14.94
N ASP A 16 -50.89 -23.60 15.68
CA ASP A 16 -50.02 -23.75 16.86
C ASP A 16 -48.89 -24.82 16.97
N SER A 17 -47.66 -24.30 16.96
CA SER A 17 -46.65 -24.43 18.05
C SER A 17 -45.64 -25.61 18.13
N ALA A 18 -44.62 -25.39 19.00
CA ALA A 18 -43.76 -26.37 19.69
C ALA A 18 -42.59 -27.10 18.95
N ASN A 19 -41.46 -26.40 18.79
CA ASN A 19 -40.19 -26.58 19.55
C ASN A 19 -39.55 -27.99 19.77
N ARG A 20 -38.21 -28.10 19.62
CA ARG A 20 -37.26 -29.19 20.05
C ARG A 20 -37.55 -30.63 19.53
N GLY A 21 -36.69 -31.32 18.78
CA GLY A 21 -35.22 -31.40 18.84
C GLY A 21 -34.76 -32.86 19.15
N VAL A 22 -33.43 -33.11 19.11
CA VAL A 22 -32.72 -34.29 19.68
C VAL A 22 -32.84 -35.65 18.95
N ALA A 23 -31.69 -36.27 18.66
CA ALA A 23 -31.54 -37.67 18.22
C ALA A 23 -31.33 -38.62 19.41
N PRO A 24 -31.51 -39.96 19.27
CA PRO A 24 -30.32 -40.82 19.44
C PRO A 24 -30.31 -42.20 18.74
N ARG A 25 -29.08 -42.75 18.62
CA ARG A 25 -28.67 -44.17 18.78
C ARG A 25 -29.38 -45.31 18.01
N ALA A 26 -28.67 -45.77 16.98
CA ALA A 26 -28.24 -47.16 16.73
C ALA A 26 -28.75 -48.32 17.63
N ASN A 27 -29.24 -49.41 17.00
CA ASN A 27 -28.63 -50.74 17.21
C ASN A 27 -28.90 -51.81 16.12
N ARG A 28 -27.79 -52.45 15.73
CA ARG A 28 -27.53 -53.86 15.35
C ARG A 28 -28.67 -54.91 15.10
N LYS A 29 -28.43 -55.66 13.99
CA LYS A 29 -28.45 -57.15 13.81
C LYS A 29 -29.78 -57.93 13.56
N ARG A 30 -29.78 -58.58 12.37
CA ARG A 30 -30.29 -59.96 12.04
C ARG A 30 -31.82 -60.19 12.12
N ALA A 31 -32.43 -61.17 11.45
CA ALA A 31 -31.92 -62.27 10.60
C ALA A 31 -32.77 -62.47 9.29
N ARG A 32 -32.42 -63.46 8.46
CA ARG A 32 -33.14 -63.89 7.22
C ARG A 32 -33.84 -65.24 7.42
N THR A 33 -34.97 -65.47 6.72
CA THR A 33 -35.45 -66.74 6.12
C THR A 33 -36.71 -66.43 5.26
N ALA A 34 -37.13 -67.19 4.24
CA ALA A 34 -36.49 -68.16 3.33
C ALA A 34 -37.46 -68.51 2.16
N ALA A 35 -36.98 -69.29 1.16
CA ALA A 35 -37.68 -69.88 0.00
C ALA A 35 -38.21 -68.94 -1.11
N ASP A 36 -38.34 -69.31 -2.39
CA ASP A 36 -37.62 -70.21 -3.35
C ASP A 36 -38.19 -69.87 -4.78
N VAL A 37 -37.93 -70.48 -5.96
CA VAL A 37 -37.31 -71.77 -6.39
C VAL A 37 -36.70 -71.62 -7.80
N SER A 38 -35.61 -72.35 -8.11
CA SER A 38 -35.14 -72.78 -9.47
C SER A 38 -34.68 -71.71 -10.51
N SER A 39 -33.81 -71.96 -11.51
CA SER A 39 -32.69 -72.91 -11.77
C SER A 39 -32.09 -72.64 -13.19
N PRO A 40 -30.88 -73.11 -13.56
CA PRO A 40 -29.63 -73.16 -12.78
C PRO A 40 -28.31 -72.91 -13.60
N MET A 41 -27.18 -72.79 -12.88
CA MET A 41 -25.77 -73.04 -13.33
C MET A 41 -25.09 -72.04 -14.29
N ALA A 42 -23.75 -71.82 -14.27
CA ALA A 42 -22.66 -72.03 -13.30
C ALA A 42 -21.37 -71.41 -13.93
N ALA A 43 -20.33 -70.91 -13.25
CA ALA A 43 -20.04 -70.50 -11.86
C ALA A 43 -18.92 -69.40 -11.96
N SER A 44 -18.11 -68.97 -10.97
CA SER A 44 -17.81 -69.36 -9.58
C SER A 44 -17.24 -68.13 -8.81
N SER A 45 -16.43 -68.33 -7.76
CA SER A 45 -15.53 -67.32 -7.17
C SER A 45 -14.31 -68.01 -6.52
N PRO A 46 -13.18 -67.31 -6.36
CA PRO A 46 -12.63 -67.24 -5.01
C PRO A 46 -12.12 -65.84 -4.58
N MET A 47 -12.03 -65.69 -3.25
CA MET A 47 -11.24 -64.72 -2.47
C MET A 47 -9.71 -64.91 -2.76
N PRO A 48 -8.76 -63.98 -2.42
CA PRO A 48 -8.69 -63.32 -1.10
C PRO A 48 -7.98 -61.94 -0.96
N SER A 49 -7.90 -61.53 0.32
CA SER A 49 -6.89 -60.70 1.02
C SER A 49 -5.89 -59.77 0.27
N SER A 50 -5.82 -58.55 0.80
CA SER A 50 -4.62 -57.71 1.05
C SER A 50 -3.31 -58.02 0.31
N PRO A 51 -2.77 -57.07 -0.50
CA PRO A 51 -1.42 -57.17 -1.06
C PRO A 51 -0.32 -57.06 0.02
N PRO A 52 0.71 -57.93 0.01
CA PRO A 52 2.00 -57.66 0.64
C PRO A 52 2.88 -56.78 -0.27
N ALA A 53 4.10 -56.43 0.19
CA ALA A 53 5.08 -55.61 -0.53
C ALA A 53 6.25 -56.43 -1.11
N PHE A 54 7.06 -55.77 -1.97
CA PHE A 54 8.37 -56.22 -2.52
C PHE A 54 8.33 -57.36 -3.57
N PRO A 55 9.42 -57.61 -4.35
CA PRO A 55 10.57 -56.77 -4.77
C PRO A 55 10.89 -56.88 -6.31
N ILE A 56 12.12 -56.49 -6.74
CA ILE A 56 12.82 -56.86 -8.01
C ILE A 56 12.37 -56.10 -9.29
N ALA A 57 13.17 -55.88 -10.37
CA ALA A 57 14.53 -55.31 -10.58
C ALA A 57 15.12 -55.74 -11.97
N HIS A 58 15.85 -54.82 -12.62
CA HIS A 58 16.80 -54.97 -13.78
C HIS A 58 16.35 -55.42 -15.19
N GLY A 59 17.13 -54.95 -16.19
CA GLY A 59 17.06 -55.20 -17.65
C GLY A 59 16.23 -54.14 -18.40
N GLY A 60 16.70 -53.44 -19.44
CA GLY A 60 17.95 -53.50 -20.23
C GLY A 60 17.63 -53.44 -21.74
N ASP A 61 18.39 -52.85 -22.66
CA ASP A 61 19.68 -52.10 -22.59
C ASP A 61 19.71 -51.05 -23.77
N ASP A 62 20.90 -50.71 -24.31
CA ASP A 62 21.19 -50.01 -25.60
C ASP A 62 21.20 -48.43 -25.62
N ASP A 63 22.32 -47.82 -25.19
CA ASP A 63 23.37 -47.15 -26.01
C ASP A 63 23.02 -46.00 -27.02
N GLU A 64 23.85 -45.00 -27.35
CA GLU A 64 25.27 -44.67 -27.06
C GLU A 64 25.58 -43.15 -27.27
N ASP A 65 26.86 -42.74 -27.09
CA ASP A 65 27.53 -41.47 -27.51
C ASP A 65 27.16 -40.09 -26.91
N MET A 66 28.06 -39.50 -26.08
CA MET A 66 29.05 -38.48 -26.53
C MET A 66 30.01 -37.95 -25.40
N GLU A 67 31.17 -38.60 -25.27
CA GLU A 67 32.52 -38.07 -24.91
C GLU A 67 32.72 -36.94 -23.86
N ASP A 68 32.94 -37.35 -22.59
CA ASP A 68 34.20 -37.31 -21.81
C ASP A 68 35.09 -36.06 -21.52
N GLU A 69 35.86 -36.23 -20.42
CA GLU A 69 36.99 -35.48 -19.84
C GLU A 69 36.77 -34.13 -19.11
N PRO A 70 37.40 -33.90 -17.93
CA PRO A 70 37.80 -34.88 -16.90
C PRO A 70 37.38 -34.50 -15.47
N GLU A 71 37.23 -35.49 -14.60
CA GLU A 71 37.08 -35.27 -13.15
C GLU A 71 38.41 -34.79 -12.55
N ILE A 72 38.38 -33.66 -11.84
CA ILE A 72 39.43 -33.30 -10.86
C ILE A 72 38.94 -33.84 -9.52
N GLN A 73 39.61 -34.88 -9.04
CA GLN A 73 39.52 -35.36 -7.67
C GLN A 73 40.42 -34.50 -6.76
N ASP A 74 40.15 -34.55 -5.45
CA ASP A 74 40.77 -33.78 -4.35
C ASP A 74 40.21 -32.34 -4.18
N ASP A 75 40.43 -31.77 -2.98
CA ASP A 75 40.03 -30.42 -2.52
C ASP A 75 38.54 -30.13 -2.18
N LEU A 76 37.71 -31.12 -1.80
CA LEU A 76 36.37 -30.87 -1.21
C LEU A 76 36.01 -31.61 0.10
N ASP A 77 36.76 -32.62 0.53
CA ASP A 77 36.48 -33.33 1.80
C ASP A 77 37.07 -32.63 3.06
N GLU A 78 37.96 -31.63 2.89
CA GLU A 78 38.68 -30.95 4.00
C GLU A 78 37.94 -29.74 4.63
N LEU A 79 36.69 -29.45 4.25
CA LEU A 79 35.96 -28.25 4.71
C LEU A 79 34.69 -28.49 5.53
N ASP A 80 34.09 -29.69 5.49
CA ASP A 80 32.98 -30.06 6.38
C ASP A 80 33.46 -30.75 7.68
N GLU A 81 34.71 -31.24 7.77
CA GLU A 81 35.30 -31.78 9.02
C GLU A 81 35.64 -30.71 10.09
N LEU A 82 35.37 -29.41 9.83
CA LEU A 82 35.72 -28.29 10.74
C LEU A 82 34.51 -27.52 11.30
N ALA A 83 33.31 -28.09 11.26
CA ALA A 83 32.08 -27.43 11.73
C ALA A 83 31.16 -28.27 12.65
N GLU A 84 31.46 -29.54 12.93
CA GLU A 84 30.68 -30.42 13.83
C GLU A 84 31.43 -30.85 15.11
N ASP A 85 32.25 -29.96 15.69
CA ASP A 85 32.72 -30.09 17.09
C ASP A 85 31.59 -29.68 18.06
N ASP A 86 30.51 -30.47 18.07
CA ASP A 86 29.40 -30.30 19.01
C ASP A 86 29.84 -30.79 20.40
N VAL A 87 29.98 -29.87 21.35
CA VAL A 87 30.59 -30.15 22.66
C VAL A 87 29.67 -31.07 23.47
N ASP A 88 30.04 -32.36 23.55
CA ASP A 88 29.25 -33.42 24.18
C ASP A 88 29.14 -33.26 25.72
N LEU A 89 28.14 -32.46 26.12
CA LEU A 89 27.85 -32.04 27.49
C LEU A 89 27.33 -33.15 28.41
N PHE A 90 27.38 -34.43 28.02
CA PHE A 90 26.80 -35.54 28.79
C PHE A 90 27.74 -36.71 29.11
N ASN A 91 29.05 -36.56 28.89
CA ASN A 91 30.04 -37.60 29.21
C ASN A 91 30.56 -37.51 30.68
N GLU A 92 31.19 -38.59 31.18
CA GLU A 92 31.56 -38.80 32.60
C GLU A 92 32.77 -37.94 33.06
N GLY A 93 32.59 -36.62 33.11
CA GLY A 93 33.60 -35.65 33.54
C GLY A 93 33.11 -34.49 34.42
N PHE A 94 31.81 -34.24 34.49
CA PHE A 94 31.21 -33.01 35.04
C PHE A 94 31.63 -32.65 36.48
N GLU A 95 31.96 -33.63 37.33
CA GLU A 95 32.42 -33.37 38.71
C GLU A 95 33.78 -32.67 38.79
N LYS A 96 34.56 -32.61 37.69
CA LYS A 96 35.85 -31.91 37.66
C LYS A 96 35.74 -30.39 37.47
N ASP A 97 34.72 -29.92 36.75
CA ASP A 97 34.51 -28.47 36.54
C ASP A 97 33.89 -27.79 37.77
N TYR A 98 33.35 -28.58 38.70
CA TYR A 98 32.96 -28.14 40.04
C TYR A 98 34.09 -28.26 41.09
N GLN A 99 35.31 -28.64 40.69
CA GLN A 99 36.48 -28.51 41.57
C GLN A 99 37.00 -27.08 41.50
N GLY A 100 36.83 -26.33 42.60
CA GLY A 100 37.33 -24.96 42.73
C GLY A 100 38.82 -24.88 42.44
N LYS A 101 39.20 -23.96 41.53
CA LYS A 101 40.58 -23.59 41.26
C LYS A 101 40.84 -22.25 41.93
N ASP A 102 41.33 -22.30 43.17
CA ASP A 102 41.54 -21.13 44.04
C ASP A 102 42.46 -20.05 43.45
N GLU A 103 43.19 -20.35 42.36
CA GLU A 103 44.07 -19.40 41.66
C GLU A 103 43.33 -18.33 40.83
N ASN A 104 42.04 -18.53 40.51
CA ASN A 104 41.29 -17.59 39.66
C ASN A 104 40.38 -16.59 40.41
N ASP A 105 40.11 -16.79 41.70
CA ASP A 105 39.24 -15.90 42.50
C ASP A 105 40.03 -14.75 43.19
N ARG A 106 40.91 -14.08 42.43
CA ARG A 106 41.66 -12.89 42.87
C ARG A 106 41.48 -11.72 41.90
N TYR A 107 41.07 -10.56 42.43
CA TYR A 107 40.91 -9.33 41.67
C TYR A 107 42.21 -8.51 41.64
N GLU A 108 42.91 -8.47 40.50
CA GLU A 108 44.04 -7.55 40.31
C GLU A 108 43.55 -6.11 40.04
N GLY A 109 43.38 -5.33 41.11
CA GLY A 109 43.18 -3.88 41.06
C GLY A 109 44.43 -3.14 41.54
N ILE A 110 44.97 -2.21 40.74
CA ILE A 110 46.27 -1.54 40.98
C ILE A 110 46.34 -0.66 42.25
N ASP A 111 45.19 -0.41 42.92
CA ASP A 111 45.10 0.25 44.24
C ASP A 111 44.26 -0.58 45.25
N ILE A 112 44.24 -1.92 45.13
CA ILE A 112 43.57 -2.83 46.07
C ILE A 112 44.60 -3.80 46.69
N ASP A 113 45.00 -3.51 47.93
CA ASP A 113 46.02 -4.25 48.69
C ASP A 113 45.34 -5.34 49.56
N ASP A 114 44.83 -6.39 48.91
CA ASP A 114 43.97 -7.43 49.52
C ASP A 114 44.73 -8.65 50.07
N ASP A 115 46.07 -8.67 49.99
CA ASP A 115 46.92 -9.72 50.58
C ASP A 115 47.20 -9.45 52.08
N GLY A 116 46.13 -9.41 52.88
CA GLY A 116 46.18 -9.15 54.32
C GLY A 116 45.16 -9.93 55.15
N GLU A 117 45.63 -10.88 55.97
CA GLU A 117 44.79 -11.64 56.92
C GLU A 117 44.41 -10.75 58.13
N TYR A 118 43.34 -9.97 57.99
CA TYR A 118 42.81 -9.11 59.05
C TYR A 118 42.09 -9.94 60.14
N GLY A 119 42.77 -10.15 61.27
CA GLY A 119 42.14 -10.72 62.47
C GLY A 119 41.05 -9.82 63.07
N ASP A 120 40.15 -10.42 63.87
CA ASP A 120 38.99 -9.74 64.47
C ASP A 120 39.35 -8.43 65.18
N MET A 121 38.87 -7.32 64.62
CA MET A 121 39.14 -5.97 65.10
C MET A 121 38.35 -5.67 66.38
N ASP A 122 39.03 -5.20 67.44
CA ASP A 122 38.40 -4.99 68.75
C ASP A 122 37.22 -4.00 68.68
N VAL A 123 36.19 -4.26 69.49
CA VAL A 123 34.95 -3.48 69.57
C VAL A 123 35.23 -2.01 69.97
N ALA A 124 36.33 -1.75 70.69
CA ALA A 124 36.77 -0.39 71.00
C ALA A 124 37.38 0.35 69.79
N GLU A 125 38.03 -0.35 68.85
CA GLU A 125 38.57 0.25 67.63
C GLU A 125 37.50 0.44 66.55
N ARG A 126 36.61 -0.53 66.36
CA ARG A 126 35.47 -0.41 65.43
C ARG A 126 34.65 0.85 65.71
N ARG A 127 34.33 1.12 66.99
CA ARG A 127 33.63 2.36 67.42
C ARG A 127 34.42 3.65 67.18
N ARG A 128 35.76 3.61 67.19
CA ARG A 128 36.60 4.78 66.88
C ARG A 128 36.59 5.08 65.38
N LEU A 129 36.67 4.06 64.53
CA LEU A 129 36.59 4.19 63.08
C LEU A 129 35.21 4.66 62.62
N GLU A 130 34.12 4.12 63.18
CA GLU A 130 32.75 4.63 62.95
C GLU A 130 32.62 6.11 63.34
N ALA A 131 33.15 6.51 64.51
CA ALA A 131 33.13 7.89 64.96
C ALA A 131 33.99 8.83 64.07
N GLN A 132 34.98 8.30 63.35
CA GLN A 132 35.82 9.04 62.41
C GLN A 132 35.16 9.19 61.04
N LEU A 133 34.57 8.11 60.50
CA LEU A 133 33.75 8.15 59.28
C LEU A 133 32.55 9.09 59.43
N ASN A 134 31.79 8.97 60.51
CA ASN A 134 30.61 9.80 60.76
C ASN A 134 30.98 11.31 60.93
N ARG A 135 32.20 11.63 61.37
CA ARG A 135 32.72 13.02 61.32
C ARG A 135 33.02 13.48 59.89
N ARG A 136 33.66 12.65 59.07
CA ARG A 136 33.95 12.96 57.66
C ARG A 136 32.66 13.17 56.88
N ASP A 137 31.68 12.29 57.06
CA ASP A 137 30.44 12.34 56.30
C ASP A 137 29.54 13.50 56.76
N ARG A 138 29.60 13.90 58.05
CA ARG A 138 29.05 15.19 58.52
C ARG A 138 29.73 16.42 57.91
N GLN A 139 31.02 16.36 57.55
CA GLN A 139 31.68 17.43 56.78
C GLN A 139 31.25 17.43 55.31
N VAL A 140 31.05 16.26 54.69
CA VAL A 140 30.54 16.13 53.31
C VAL A 140 29.09 16.62 53.22
N ALA A 141 28.23 16.24 54.17
CA ALA A 141 26.85 16.73 54.26
C ALA A 141 26.80 18.26 54.41
N ARG A 142 27.66 18.86 55.25
CA ARG A 142 27.82 20.32 55.35
C ARG A 142 28.28 21.01 54.06
N ARG A 143 28.74 20.26 53.05
CA ARG A 143 29.19 20.77 51.75
C ARG A 143 28.16 20.59 50.62
N ARG A 144 27.00 19.94 50.90
CA ARG A 144 25.85 19.84 49.99
C ARG A 144 24.64 20.53 50.65
N GLN A 145 24.37 21.75 50.21
CA GLN A 145 23.41 22.64 50.85
C GLN A 145 22.05 22.63 50.13
N MET A 146 21.10 21.83 50.62
CA MET A 146 19.64 22.04 50.46
C MET A 146 18.92 21.59 51.75
N PRO A 147 17.75 22.17 52.11
CA PRO A 147 17.13 21.95 53.42
C PRO A 147 16.02 20.89 53.41
N ASN A 148 16.14 19.86 54.25
CA ASN A 148 15.00 18.99 54.58
C ASN A 148 14.18 19.62 55.73
N ALA A 149 13.08 20.27 55.36
CA ALA A 149 11.90 20.38 56.23
C ALA A 149 10.83 19.43 55.67
N PHE A 150 10.00 18.84 56.54
CA PHE A 150 9.00 17.82 56.20
C PHE A 150 9.55 16.52 55.58
N LEU A 151 10.07 15.64 56.45
CA LEU A 151 9.57 14.28 56.47
C LEU A 151 9.05 13.98 57.87
N ASN A 152 7.83 13.46 57.93
CA ASN A 152 7.11 13.04 59.13
C ASN A 152 6.69 11.60 58.87
N ASP A 153 7.60 10.67 59.15
CA ASP A 153 7.26 9.26 59.27
C ASP A 153 6.99 8.98 60.76
N GLY A 154 5.85 8.36 61.05
CA GLY A 154 5.47 7.98 62.41
C GLY A 154 5.78 6.51 62.67
N ASP A 155 6.27 6.22 63.86
CA ASP A 155 6.11 4.94 64.53
C ASP A 155 5.14 5.18 65.72
N ASP A 156 4.24 4.25 65.98
CA ASP A 156 3.14 4.39 66.95
C ASP A 156 3.56 4.10 68.42
N ASP A 157 2.68 4.51 69.34
CA ASP A 157 2.54 4.07 70.74
C ASP A 157 3.75 4.21 71.71
N GLU A 158 3.74 5.26 72.54
CA GLU A 158 3.54 5.12 74.00
C GLU A 158 3.14 6.44 74.70
N ASP A 159 2.38 6.33 75.78
CA ASP A 159 1.73 7.34 76.65
C ASP A 159 2.25 8.81 76.64
N ASP A 160 1.34 9.77 76.42
CA ASP A 160 1.33 11.01 77.20
C ASP A 160 -0.09 11.60 77.38
N ALA A 161 -0.29 12.42 78.42
CA ALA A 161 -1.60 12.95 78.83
C ALA A 161 -1.56 14.47 79.10
N VAL A 162 -2.75 15.08 79.22
CA VAL A 162 -3.01 16.51 79.57
C VAL A 162 -2.43 17.60 78.61
N ASP A 163 -3.05 18.77 78.40
CA ASP A 163 -4.35 19.31 78.81
C ASP A 163 -4.90 20.28 77.72
N LEU A 164 -6.21 20.54 77.71
CA LEU A 164 -6.87 21.43 76.75
C LEU A 164 -7.25 22.79 77.37
N GLY A 165 -6.43 23.84 77.16
CA GLY A 165 -6.96 25.21 77.22
C GLY A 165 -5.99 26.37 77.44
N ALA A 166 -5.63 27.09 76.36
CA ALA A 166 -5.11 28.47 76.45
C ALA A 166 -5.36 29.29 75.16
N GLN A 167 -6.45 30.06 75.11
CA GLN A 167 -6.53 31.28 74.28
C GLN A 167 -6.15 32.49 75.16
N PRO A 168 -5.49 33.54 74.62
CA PRO A 168 -6.30 34.67 74.18
C PRO A 168 -5.76 35.50 72.98
N ARG A 169 -6.64 35.69 72.00
CA ARG A 169 -6.87 36.89 71.16
C ARG A 169 -5.92 38.10 71.29
N ARG A 170 -5.48 38.61 70.12
CA ARG A 170 -5.45 40.06 69.83
C ARG A 170 -6.16 40.37 68.49
N ARG A 171 -6.83 41.53 68.42
CA ARG A 171 -7.51 42.10 67.24
C ARG A 171 -6.96 43.50 66.97
N ARG A 172 -6.75 43.89 65.71
CA ARG A 172 -7.48 45.01 65.03
C ARG A 172 -6.97 45.30 63.60
N HIS A 173 -7.90 45.31 62.62
CA HIS A 173 -8.28 46.43 61.71
C HIS A 173 -7.19 47.34 61.10
N HIS A 174 -7.27 47.84 59.85
CA HIS A 174 -8.23 47.72 58.72
C HIS A 174 -7.56 48.34 57.45
N TYR A 175 -8.22 48.21 56.29
CA TYR A 175 -7.93 48.80 54.97
C TYR A 175 -6.93 48.01 54.11
N ASP A 176 -7.19 47.78 52.82
CA ASP A 176 -8.35 48.14 51.98
C ASP A 176 -9.13 46.90 51.48
N GLU A 177 -10.38 47.10 51.07
CA GLU A 177 -11.24 46.09 50.44
C GLU A 177 -11.33 46.39 48.94
N ASP A 178 -10.72 45.54 48.10
CA ASP A 178 -11.24 45.27 46.76
C ASP A 178 -12.10 44.00 46.85
N PRO A 179 -13.29 43.95 46.22
CA PRO A 179 -14.16 42.79 46.28
C PRO A 179 -13.71 41.73 45.27
N ASP A 180 -12.93 40.76 45.71
CA ASP A 180 -12.73 39.49 45.00
C ASP A 180 -14.06 38.72 44.96
N GLU A 181 -14.90 39.01 43.97
CA GLU A 181 -16.12 38.25 43.69
C GLU A 181 -15.76 36.82 43.26
N GLU A 182 -16.49 35.86 43.82
CA GLU A 182 -16.22 34.42 43.77
C GLU A 182 -15.99 33.89 42.34
N MET A 183 -14.86 33.21 42.15
CA MET A 183 -14.92 31.88 41.53
C MET A 183 -13.79 31.00 42.05
N ASP A 184 -14.15 30.08 42.96
CA ASP A 184 -13.31 28.93 43.28
C ASP A 184 -13.13 28.12 41.99
N GLN A 185 -11.97 28.24 41.36
CA GLN A 185 -11.48 27.19 40.47
C GLN A 185 -11.06 26.05 41.39
N ASP A 186 -11.70 24.88 41.23
CA ASP A 186 -11.30 23.67 41.94
C ASP A 186 -9.78 23.47 41.77
N ILE A 187 -9.04 23.19 42.84
CA ILE A 187 -7.58 22.94 42.76
C ILE A 187 -7.28 21.73 41.85
N MET A 188 -8.28 20.88 41.61
CA MET A 188 -8.23 19.77 40.65
C MET A 188 -8.37 20.22 39.19
N ASP A 189 -8.90 21.41 38.92
CA ASP A 189 -9.17 21.99 37.59
C ASP A 189 -8.07 22.94 37.07
N GLU A 190 -7.07 23.28 37.89
CA GLU A 190 -5.94 24.15 37.51
C GLU A 190 -5.26 23.70 36.19
N GLU A 191 -5.18 24.62 35.21
CA GLU A 191 -4.59 24.35 33.89
C GLU A 191 -3.11 24.77 33.82
N LEU A 192 -2.30 24.00 33.09
CA LEU A 192 -0.88 24.27 32.92
C LEU A 192 -0.62 25.21 31.73
N SER A 193 0.50 25.94 31.79
CA SER A 193 1.03 26.68 30.64
C SER A 193 1.77 25.74 29.69
N LEU A 194 1.96 26.16 28.44
CA LEU A 194 2.71 25.40 27.43
C LEU A 194 4.18 25.19 27.87
N GLU A 195 4.77 26.16 28.57
CA GLU A 195 6.10 26.04 29.17
C GLU A 195 6.12 24.99 30.29
N ALA A 196 5.07 24.92 31.11
CA ALA A 196 4.96 23.94 32.19
C ALA A 196 4.72 22.50 31.70
N LEU A 197 4.30 22.30 30.44
CA LEU A 197 4.26 20.97 29.80
C LEU A 197 5.66 20.43 29.46
N GLN A 198 6.64 21.32 29.21
CA GLN A 198 8.01 20.94 28.83
C GLN A 198 8.81 20.38 30.03
N ASP A 199 8.48 20.79 31.24
CA ASP A 199 9.10 20.33 32.50
C ASP A 199 8.43 19.02 32.98
N ILE A 200 9.00 17.88 32.56
CA ILE A 200 8.45 16.54 32.83
C ILE A 200 8.72 16.16 34.31
N LYS A 201 7.70 16.32 35.17
CA LYS A 201 7.80 16.10 36.63
C LYS A 201 7.44 14.67 37.10
N ALA A 202 7.30 13.71 36.19
CA ALA A 202 6.96 12.32 36.50
C ALA A 202 8.06 11.34 36.08
N ALA A 203 8.06 10.12 36.65
CA ALA A 203 9.10 9.12 36.39
C ALA A 203 9.01 8.49 34.99
N SER A 204 7.84 8.58 34.33
CA SER A 204 7.65 8.18 32.94
C SER A 204 6.78 9.17 32.18
N LEU A 205 6.98 9.30 30.87
CA LEU A 205 6.15 10.17 30.03
C LEU A 205 4.68 9.70 30.02
N THR A 206 4.43 8.40 30.07
CA THR A 206 3.08 7.81 30.19
C THR A 206 2.36 8.21 31.47
N GLU A 207 3.10 8.41 32.56
CA GLU A 207 2.57 8.89 33.85
C GLU A 207 2.43 10.41 33.90
N TRP A 208 3.30 11.15 33.19
CA TRP A 208 3.11 12.60 32.99
C TRP A 208 1.80 12.86 32.22
N VAL A 209 1.58 12.10 31.14
CA VAL A 209 0.39 12.17 30.28
C VAL A 209 -0.89 11.64 30.95
N SER A 210 -0.81 10.88 32.04
CA SER A 210 -2.00 10.44 32.77
C SER A 210 -2.50 11.47 33.81
N GLN A 211 -1.75 12.55 34.09
CA GLN A 211 -2.17 13.58 35.04
C GLN A 211 -3.30 14.45 34.45
N PRO A 212 -4.41 14.71 35.17
CA PRO A 212 -5.58 15.38 34.60
C PRO A 212 -5.30 16.82 34.14
N ALA A 213 -4.47 17.58 34.86
CA ALA A 213 -4.06 18.92 34.45
C ALA A 213 -3.28 18.91 33.12
N VAL A 214 -2.36 17.95 32.96
CA VAL A 214 -1.63 17.72 31.70
C VAL A 214 -2.59 17.32 30.58
N GLN A 215 -3.58 16.46 30.86
CA GLN A 215 -4.59 16.06 29.88
C GLN A 215 -5.49 17.20 29.42
N ARG A 216 -6.05 18.02 30.33
CA ARG A 216 -6.84 19.22 29.96
C ARG A 216 -6.03 20.16 29.07
N THR A 217 -4.79 20.44 29.49
CA THR A 217 -3.87 21.30 28.75
C THR A 217 -3.63 20.74 27.35
N ILE A 218 -3.24 19.47 27.21
CA ILE A 218 -3.01 18.84 25.90
C ILE A 218 -4.28 18.84 25.03
N LYS A 219 -5.48 18.64 25.61
CA LYS A 219 -6.74 18.76 24.87
C LYS A 219 -6.98 20.18 24.35
N ARG A 220 -6.73 21.20 25.18
CA ARG A 220 -6.78 22.62 24.79
C ARG A 220 -5.80 22.91 23.65
N GLU A 221 -4.56 22.42 23.74
CA GLU A 221 -3.54 22.64 22.72
C GLU A 221 -3.85 21.92 21.39
N PHE A 222 -4.43 20.71 21.40
CA PHE A 222 -4.91 20.05 20.18
C PHE A 222 -6.13 20.76 19.56
N LYS A 223 -7.04 21.30 20.39
CA LYS A 223 -8.23 22.03 19.92
C LYS A 223 -7.88 23.34 19.24
N ALA A 224 -6.92 24.07 19.81
CA ALA A 224 -6.31 25.25 19.20
C ALA A 224 -5.58 24.87 17.89
N PHE A 225 -4.76 23.81 17.87
CA PHE A 225 -4.10 23.34 16.64
C PHE A 225 -5.10 23.06 15.48
N LEU A 226 -6.21 22.36 15.74
CA LEU A 226 -7.21 22.05 14.70
C LEU A 226 -7.99 23.27 14.18
N THR A 227 -7.97 24.40 14.89
CA THR A 227 -8.78 25.60 14.57
C THR A 227 -7.94 26.81 14.14
N GLU A 228 -6.71 26.94 14.62
CA GLU A 228 -5.78 28.02 14.31
C GLU A 228 -4.85 27.71 13.12
N TYR A 229 -4.60 26.43 12.80
CA TYR A 229 -3.63 26.06 11.77
C TYR A 229 -4.11 26.42 10.35
N THR A 230 -3.39 27.34 9.71
CA THR A 230 -3.54 27.72 8.31
C THR A 230 -2.33 27.28 7.48
N ASP A 231 -2.57 26.90 6.23
CA ASP A 231 -1.53 26.56 5.25
C ASP A 231 -0.71 27.77 4.77
N GLU A 232 0.34 27.55 3.97
CA GLU A 232 1.10 28.63 3.30
C GLU A 232 0.20 29.52 2.43
N ASN A 233 -0.89 28.94 1.88
CA ASN A 233 -1.92 29.66 1.12
C ASN A 233 -2.94 30.43 1.99
N GLY A 234 -2.80 30.42 3.32
CA GLY A 234 -3.70 31.10 4.27
C GLY A 234 -5.07 30.44 4.46
N SER A 235 -5.28 29.23 3.94
CA SER A 235 -6.51 28.45 4.11
C SER A 235 -6.43 27.49 5.31
N SER A 236 -7.52 27.35 6.06
CA SER A 236 -7.61 26.37 7.15
C SER A 236 -7.77 24.96 6.58
N VAL A 237 -6.67 24.21 6.52
CA VAL A 237 -6.63 22.83 6.03
C VAL A 237 -7.57 21.92 6.82
N TYR A 238 -7.54 22.00 8.15
CA TYR A 238 -8.29 21.11 9.03
C TYR A 238 -9.79 21.39 9.01
N GLY A 239 -10.22 22.67 9.04
CA GLY A 239 -11.64 23.02 8.87
C GLY A 239 -12.24 22.53 7.54
N ASN A 240 -11.47 22.50 6.45
CA ASN A 240 -11.91 21.90 5.19
C ASN A 240 -11.97 20.37 5.28
N ARG A 241 -10.96 19.70 5.85
CA ARG A 241 -10.98 18.24 6.07
C ARG A 241 -12.14 17.79 6.96
N ILE A 242 -12.46 18.56 8.01
CA ILE A 242 -13.58 18.31 8.94
C ILE A 242 -14.93 18.48 8.24
N ARG A 243 -15.07 19.46 7.33
CA ARG A 243 -16.25 19.57 6.47
C ARG A 243 -16.41 18.35 5.57
N THR A 244 -15.35 17.96 4.85
CA THR A 244 -15.38 16.77 3.98
C THR A 244 -15.65 15.48 4.76
N LEU A 245 -15.14 15.36 5.99
CA LEU A 245 -15.44 14.26 6.91
C LEU A 245 -16.94 14.18 7.22
N GLY A 246 -17.57 15.31 7.56
CA GLY A 246 -19.03 15.39 7.80
C GLY A 246 -19.88 15.17 6.54
N GLU A 247 -19.43 15.64 5.37
CA GLU A 247 -20.11 15.42 4.08
C GLU A 247 -20.06 13.95 3.63
N ILE A 248 -18.93 13.27 3.86
CA ILE A 248 -18.75 11.85 3.52
C ILE A 248 -19.33 10.92 4.61
N ASN A 249 -19.49 11.42 5.84
CA ASN A 249 -19.80 10.65 7.05
C ASN A 249 -18.70 9.61 7.36
N ALA A 250 -17.46 10.08 7.48
CA ALA A 250 -16.29 9.25 7.75
C ALA A 250 -15.89 9.28 9.25
N GLU A 251 -15.55 8.13 9.83
CA GLU A 251 -15.04 8.04 11.21
C GLU A 251 -13.54 8.37 11.36
N THR A 252 -12.89 8.89 10.32
CA THR A 252 -11.45 9.17 10.28
C THR A 252 -11.11 10.62 9.97
N LEU A 253 -10.32 11.24 10.85
CA LEU A 253 -9.68 12.53 10.60
C LEU A 253 -8.18 12.33 10.32
N GLU A 254 -7.67 12.83 9.20
CA GLU A 254 -6.25 12.69 8.83
C GLU A 254 -5.41 13.92 9.17
N VAL A 255 -4.34 13.70 9.94
CA VAL A 255 -3.45 14.73 10.49
C VAL A 255 -2.00 14.46 10.08
N SER A 256 -1.35 15.46 9.48
CA SER A 256 0.09 15.42 9.19
C SER A 256 0.88 15.61 10.49
N TYR A 257 1.89 14.78 10.69
CA TYR A 257 2.85 14.96 11.77
C TYR A 257 3.72 16.21 11.56
N ASP A 258 4.06 16.57 10.33
CA ASP A 258 4.88 17.75 10.03
C ASP A 258 4.17 19.07 10.35
N HIS A 259 2.85 19.16 10.10
CA HIS A 259 2.02 20.32 10.49
C HIS A 259 2.00 20.49 12.03
N LEU A 260 1.94 19.37 12.75
CA LEU A 260 1.91 19.31 14.21
C LEU A 260 3.30 19.65 14.79
N SER A 261 4.38 19.20 14.13
CA SER A 261 5.77 19.54 14.42
C SER A 261 6.05 21.03 14.24
N SER A 262 5.64 21.62 13.10
CA SER A 262 5.89 23.02 12.77
C SER A 262 5.19 24.01 13.69
N SER A 263 4.04 23.63 14.23
CA SER A 263 3.24 24.46 15.14
C SER A 263 3.54 24.22 16.63
N ARG A 264 3.60 22.95 17.08
CA ARG A 264 3.67 22.57 18.50
C ARG A 264 4.52 21.29 18.70
N ALA A 265 5.81 21.39 18.42
CA ALA A 265 6.79 20.28 18.50
C ALA A 265 6.77 19.45 19.81
N ILE A 266 6.38 20.02 20.96
CA ILE A 266 6.21 19.29 22.23
C ILE A 266 5.16 18.17 22.09
N LEU A 267 4.02 18.46 21.46
CA LEU A 267 2.97 17.48 21.21
C LEU A 267 3.44 16.40 20.23
N ALA A 268 4.25 16.76 19.23
CA ALA A 268 4.84 15.80 18.29
C ALA A 268 5.77 14.81 19.01
N TYR A 269 6.63 15.31 19.91
CA TYR A 269 7.51 14.49 20.75
C TYR A 269 6.72 13.58 21.70
N PHE A 270 5.62 14.05 22.30
CA PHE A 270 4.76 13.20 23.13
C PHE A 270 4.02 12.14 22.30
N LEU A 271 3.55 12.48 21.10
CA LEU A 271 2.85 11.59 20.19
C LEU A 271 3.74 10.46 19.65
N ALA A 272 5.04 10.72 19.44
CA ALA A 272 6.00 9.71 19.01
C ALA A 272 6.32 8.67 20.12
N ASN A 273 6.47 9.13 21.36
CA ASN A 273 6.92 8.31 22.49
C ASN A 273 5.78 7.67 23.29
N ALA A 274 4.62 8.32 23.41
CA ALA A 274 3.45 7.86 24.16
C ALA A 274 2.14 7.88 23.34
N PRO A 275 2.12 7.32 22.11
CA PRO A 275 0.97 7.40 21.19
C PRO A 275 -0.32 6.82 21.77
N ALA A 276 -0.24 5.80 22.63
CA ALA A 276 -1.40 5.05 23.10
C ALA A 276 -2.37 5.90 23.95
N GLU A 277 -1.87 6.87 24.72
CA GLU A 277 -2.72 7.81 25.48
C GLU A 277 -2.96 9.11 24.70
N MET A 278 -1.95 9.59 23.96
CA MET A 278 -2.09 10.77 23.09
C MET A 278 -3.21 10.61 22.06
N LEU A 279 -3.35 9.45 21.42
CA LEU A 279 -4.41 9.22 20.42
C LEU A 279 -5.80 9.24 21.06
N LYS A 280 -6.00 8.71 22.27
CA LYS A 280 -7.30 8.79 22.96
C LYS A 280 -7.70 10.25 23.23
N LEU A 281 -6.76 11.05 23.72
CA LEU A 281 -6.98 12.49 23.97
C LEU A 281 -7.25 13.27 22.67
N PHE A 282 -6.65 12.85 21.55
CA PHE A 282 -6.83 13.51 20.26
C PHE A 282 -8.14 13.09 19.56
N ASP A 283 -8.55 11.83 19.70
CA ASP A 283 -9.86 11.32 19.25
C ASP A 283 -11.01 12.07 19.95
N ASP A 284 -10.91 12.26 21.27
CA ASP A 284 -11.86 13.08 22.05
C ASP A 284 -11.94 14.53 21.50
N VAL A 285 -10.79 15.15 21.23
CA VAL A 285 -10.72 16.54 20.72
C VAL A 285 -11.22 16.66 19.28
N ALA A 286 -10.97 15.65 18.45
CA ALA A 286 -11.50 15.59 17.09
C ALA A 286 -13.04 15.53 17.11
N MET A 287 -13.63 14.76 18.03
CA MET A 287 -15.08 14.71 18.22
C MET A 287 -15.63 16.08 18.68
N ASP A 288 -15.00 16.71 19.68
CA ASP A 288 -15.32 18.05 20.18
C ASP A 288 -15.38 19.12 19.07
N VAL A 289 -14.39 19.13 18.16
CA VAL A 289 -14.30 20.09 17.05
C VAL A 289 -15.29 19.73 15.93
N VAL A 290 -15.52 18.45 15.66
CA VAL A 290 -16.54 18.02 14.68
C VAL A 290 -17.95 18.37 15.15
N LEU A 291 -18.27 18.21 16.43
CA LEU A 291 -19.57 18.61 17.01
C LEU A 291 -19.80 20.13 16.97
N LEU A 292 -18.74 20.95 17.05
CA LEU A 292 -18.82 22.40 16.86
C LEU A 292 -19.25 22.78 15.43
N HIS A 293 -18.86 21.99 14.42
CA HIS A 293 -19.31 22.16 13.04
C HIS A 293 -20.65 21.47 12.74
N TYR A 294 -20.92 20.31 13.35
CA TYR A 294 -22.08 19.45 13.09
C TYR A 294 -22.68 18.90 14.40
N PRO A 295 -23.56 19.64 15.09
CA PRO A 295 -24.07 19.25 16.41
C PRO A 295 -24.84 17.92 16.48
N ASP A 296 -25.40 17.43 15.36
CA ASP A 296 -26.13 16.15 15.29
C ASP A 296 -25.22 14.93 14.97
N TYR A 297 -23.90 15.12 14.79
CA TYR A 297 -22.99 14.06 14.30
C TYR A 297 -22.89 12.83 15.22
N GLU A 298 -23.09 13.02 16.53
CA GLU A 298 -23.13 11.97 17.55
C GLU A 298 -24.10 10.81 17.21
N ARG A 299 -25.16 11.07 16.42
CA ARG A 299 -26.11 10.04 15.98
C ARG A 299 -25.59 9.13 14.86
N ILE A 300 -24.47 9.47 14.24
CA ILE A 300 -23.91 8.75 13.08
C ILE A 300 -22.73 7.90 13.53
N HIS A 301 -21.73 8.53 14.16
CA HIS A 301 -20.62 7.86 14.85
C HIS A 301 -20.44 8.47 16.24
N SER A 302 -20.23 7.62 17.25
CA SER A 302 -20.01 8.07 18.64
C SER A 302 -18.55 8.45 18.94
N GLU A 303 -17.63 8.09 18.04
CA GLU A 303 -16.18 8.26 18.17
C GLU A 303 -15.59 8.57 16.79
N ILE A 304 -14.45 9.29 16.76
CA ILE A 304 -13.71 9.63 15.55
C ILE A 304 -12.24 9.31 15.81
N HIS A 305 -11.57 8.65 14.86
CA HIS A 305 -10.19 8.19 15.02
C HIS A 305 -9.20 9.04 14.22
N VAL A 306 -8.15 9.53 14.89
CA VAL A 306 -7.14 10.41 14.28
C VAL A 306 -6.02 9.61 13.61
N ARG A 307 -6.04 9.61 12.28
CA ARG A 307 -5.11 8.91 11.40
C ARG A 307 -3.89 9.80 11.12
N ILE A 308 -2.78 9.53 11.80
CA ILE A 308 -1.51 10.25 11.60
C ILE A 308 -0.91 9.85 10.24
N PHE A 309 -0.46 10.82 9.46
CA PHE A 309 0.35 10.59 8.26
C PHE A 309 1.65 11.41 8.28
N ASP A 310 2.57 11.00 7.40
CA ASP A 310 3.92 11.54 7.24
C ASP A 310 4.76 11.67 8.52
N LEU A 311 4.97 10.55 9.20
CA LEU A 311 6.03 10.45 10.21
C LEU A 311 7.42 10.56 9.52
N PRO A 312 8.33 11.45 9.95
CA PRO A 312 9.60 11.66 9.23
C PRO A 312 10.60 10.51 9.38
N VAL A 313 10.43 9.65 10.39
CA VAL A 313 11.31 8.50 10.63
C VAL A 313 10.72 7.23 10.03
N HIS A 314 11.35 6.73 8.97
CA HIS A 314 10.99 5.46 8.31
C HIS A 314 11.86 4.29 8.82
N TYR A 315 11.23 3.14 9.07
CA TYR A 315 11.91 1.91 9.47
C TYR A 315 11.57 0.71 8.58
N THR A 316 12.56 -0.12 8.28
CA THR A 316 12.34 -1.48 7.75
C THR A 316 11.95 -2.46 8.85
N LEU A 317 11.21 -3.52 8.50
CA LEU A 317 10.77 -4.57 9.43
C LEU A 317 11.94 -5.25 10.20
N ARG A 318 13.14 -5.24 9.61
CA ARG A 318 14.40 -5.76 10.19
C ARG A 318 15.14 -4.77 11.09
N GLN A 319 14.84 -3.47 11.03
CA GLN A 319 15.38 -2.47 11.97
C GLN A 319 14.63 -2.46 13.30
N LEU A 320 13.40 -2.97 13.37
CA LEU A 320 12.62 -3.03 14.61
C LEU A 320 13.35 -3.81 15.73
N ARG A 321 13.40 -3.20 16.93
CA ARG A 321 14.10 -3.65 18.15
C ARG A 321 13.27 -3.31 19.40
N GLN A 322 13.72 -3.74 20.57
CA GLN A 322 13.07 -3.44 21.86
C GLN A 322 12.96 -1.93 22.15
N SER A 323 13.87 -1.11 21.62
CA SER A 323 13.88 0.36 21.70
C SER A 323 12.66 1.05 21.07
N HIS A 324 11.85 0.32 20.30
CA HIS A 324 10.66 0.85 19.63
C HIS A 324 9.35 0.33 20.26
N LEU A 325 9.42 -0.43 21.37
CA LEU A 325 8.23 -0.93 22.05
C LEU A 325 7.37 0.23 22.59
N ASN A 326 6.07 0.16 22.31
CA ASN A 326 5.04 1.17 22.62
C ASN A 326 5.21 2.54 21.94
N CYS A 327 6.31 2.79 21.24
CA CYS A 327 6.50 3.98 20.40
C CYS A 327 5.72 3.88 19.08
N LEU A 328 5.51 5.03 18.44
CA LEU A 328 4.93 5.13 17.10
C LEU A 328 6.01 4.88 16.04
N VAL A 329 5.75 3.98 15.08
CA VAL A 329 6.67 3.65 13.97
C VAL A 329 5.99 3.69 12.62
N ARG A 330 6.70 4.20 11.59
CA ARG A 330 6.32 4.13 10.17
C ARG A 330 7.14 3.03 9.50
N VAL A 331 6.45 2.05 8.90
CA VAL A 331 7.06 0.83 8.36
C VAL A 331 6.42 0.46 7.02
N SER A 332 7.23 0.24 5.98
CA SER A 332 6.75 -0.22 4.67
C SER A 332 6.94 -1.72 4.42
N GLY A 333 6.13 -2.30 3.54
CA GLY A 333 6.27 -3.67 3.07
C GLY A 333 5.15 -4.14 2.14
N VAL A 334 5.28 -5.37 1.64
CA VAL A 334 4.27 -6.06 0.82
C VAL A 334 3.31 -6.85 1.71
N VAL A 335 2.00 -6.74 1.46
CA VAL A 335 1.02 -7.61 2.10
C VAL A 335 1.09 -9.02 1.54
N THR A 336 1.37 -10.01 2.40
CA THR A 336 1.42 -11.43 2.00
C THR A 336 0.12 -12.18 2.25
N ARG A 337 -0.54 -11.90 3.37
CA ARG A 337 -1.83 -12.51 3.74
C ARG A 337 -2.69 -11.49 4.46
N ARG A 338 -4.00 -11.71 4.37
CA ARG A 338 -5.03 -11.03 5.17
C ARG A 338 -6.03 -12.06 5.67
N SER A 339 -6.51 -11.90 6.90
CA SER A 339 -7.65 -12.66 7.38
C SER A 339 -8.95 -12.14 6.77
N GLY A 340 -10.04 -12.88 6.95
CA GLY A 340 -11.38 -12.28 6.90
C GLY A 340 -11.55 -11.18 7.96
N VAL A 341 -12.58 -10.36 7.81
CA VAL A 341 -12.99 -9.40 8.84
C VAL A 341 -13.78 -10.15 9.92
N PHE A 342 -13.43 -9.93 11.19
CA PHE A 342 -14.12 -10.53 12.33
C PHE A 342 -14.60 -9.44 13.30
N PRO A 343 -15.79 -9.58 13.91
CA PRO A 343 -16.22 -8.69 14.99
C PRO A 343 -15.51 -9.07 16.29
N GLN A 344 -14.68 -8.17 16.81
CA GLN A 344 -14.07 -8.28 18.14
C GLN A 344 -14.94 -7.52 19.15
N LEU A 345 -14.96 -7.96 20.41
CA LEU A 345 -15.60 -7.22 21.50
C LEU A 345 -14.76 -5.98 21.87
N LYS A 346 -15.42 -4.83 22.09
CA LYS A 346 -14.81 -3.62 22.67
C LYS A 346 -15.27 -3.39 24.10
N TYR A 347 -16.58 -3.23 24.30
CA TYR A 347 -17.18 -3.08 25.62
C TYR A 347 -17.91 -4.37 25.98
N VAL A 348 -17.36 -5.12 26.93
CA VAL A 348 -17.95 -6.37 27.42
C VAL A 348 -18.79 -6.10 28.65
N LYS A 349 -20.01 -6.65 28.67
CA LYS A 349 -20.89 -6.71 29.85
C LYS A 349 -21.17 -8.18 30.15
N PHE A 350 -21.15 -8.50 31.44
CA PHE A 350 -21.16 -9.86 31.94
C PHE A 350 -22.31 -10.06 32.91
N ASP A 351 -23.24 -10.95 32.58
CA ASP A 351 -24.36 -11.27 33.45
C ASP A 351 -23.92 -12.31 34.48
N CYS A 352 -24.14 -11.99 35.76
CA CYS A 352 -23.82 -12.90 36.84
C CYS A 352 -24.95 -13.92 37.03
N THR A 353 -24.72 -15.16 36.62
CA THR A 353 -25.69 -16.28 36.71
C THR A 353 -26.28 -16.52 38.11
N LYS A 354 -25.61 -16.06 39.18
CA LYS A 354 -26.06 -16.18 40.57
C LYS A 354 -27.04 -15.08 41.03
N CYS A 355 -27.07 -13.91 40.38
CA CYS A 355 -27.91 -12.78 40.83
C CYS A 355 -28.64 -12.03 39.70
N GLY A 356 -28.40 -12.35 38.43
CA GLY A 356 -29.05 -11.71 37.27
C GLY A 356 -28.57 -10.29 36.98
N VAL A 357 -27.66 -9.73 37.78
CA VAL A 357 -27.14 -8.38 37.59
C VAL A 357 -26.11 -8.36 36.44
N THR A 358 -26.24 -7.37 35.56
CA THR A 358 -25.29 -7.09 34.48
C THR A 358 -24.09 -6.32 35.03
N LEU A 359 -22.90 -6.92 35.02
CA LEU A 359 -21.63 -6.28 35.40
C LEU A 359 -20.98 -5.59 34.19
N GLY A 360 -20.26 -4.50 34.41
CA GLY A 360 -19.56 -3.74 33.37
C GLY A 360 -20.39 -2.58 32.81
N PRO A 361 -19.80 -1.74 31.94
CA PRO A 361 -18.86 -2.14 30.89
C PRO A 361 -17.42 -2.35 31.35
N PHE A 362 -16.78 -3.39 30.82
CA PHE A 362 -15.34 -3.57 30.84
C PHE A 362 -14.78 -3.34 29.44
N GLN A 363 -13.65 -2.63 29.34
CA GLN A 363 -12.93 -2.48 28.07
C GLN A 363 -12.13 -3.75 27.78
N GLN A 364 -12.32 -4.33 26.61
CA GLN A 364 -11.59 -5.50 26.13
C GLN A 364 -10.45 -5.04 25.23
N GLU A 365 -9.23 -5.04 25.77
CA GLU A 365 -8.03 -4.77 24.97
C GLU A 365 -7.76 -5.90 23.96
N SER A 366 -7.01 -5.59 22.91
CA SER A 366 -6.73 -6.51 21.80
C SER A 366 -6.03 -7.81 22.24
N ASN A 367 -5.30 -7.78 23.37
CA ASN A 367 -4.29 -8.78 23.73
C ASN A 367 -4.65 -9.67 24.94
N VAL A 368 -5.54 -9.24 25.83
CA VAL A 368 -5.78 -9.88 27.14
C VAL A 368 -7.28 -10.14 27.38
N GLU A 369 -7.70 -11.40 27.44
CA GLU A 369 -9.11 -11.76 27.70
C GLU A 369 -9.57 -11.29 29.10
N VAL A 370 -10.59 -10.43 29.16
CA VAL A 370 -11.13 -9.91 30.44
C VAL A 370 -11.91 -11.01 31.17
N LYS A 371 -11.25 -11.70 32.10
CA LYS A 371 -11.84 -12.76 32.92
C LYS A 371 -12.20 -12.24 34.31
N ILE A 372 -13.43 -11.78 34.47
CA ILE A 372 -13.99 -11.44 35.79
C ILE A 372 -13.96 -12.67 36.71
N THR A 373 -13.39 -12.52 37.90
CA THR A 373 -13.34 -13.57 38.92
C THR A 373 -14.28 -13.32 40.12
N PHE A 374 -14.80 -12.10 40.25
CA PHE A 374 -15.55 -11.61 41.41
C PHE A 374 -16.75 -10.76 40.99
N CYS A 375 -17.91 -11.00 41.62
CA CYS A 375 -19.11 -10.19 41.43
C CYS A 375 -19.29 -9.20 42.59
N GLN A 376 -19.32 -7.89 42.32
CA GLN A 376 -19.57 -6.87 43.35
C GLN A 376 -20.92 -7.07 44.07
N SER A 377 -21.98 -7.48 43.35
CA SER A 377 -23.34 -7.57 43.90
C SER A 377 -23.58 -8.78 44.80
N CYS A 378 -22.98 -9.94 44.53
CA CYS A 378 -23.20 -11.16 45.31
C CYS A 378 -21.94 -11.73 45.98
N GLN A 379 -20.84 -10.95 45.95
CA GLN A 379 -19.49 -11.25 46.49
C GLN A 379 -18.93 -12.63 46.11
N SER A 380 -19.55 -13.30 45.15
CA SER A 380 -19.30 -14.69 44.81
C SER A 380 -18.37 -14.80 43.62
N ARG A 381 -17.43 -15.74 43.70
CA ARG A 381 -16.87 -16.35 42.49
C ARG A 381 -17.97 -17.21 41.86
N GLY A 382 -18.18 -17.09 40.55
CA GLY A 382 -19.26 -17.77 39.83
C GLY A 382 -19.07 -17.66 38.32
N PRO A 383 -19.80 -18.46 37.52
CA PRO A 383 -19.72 -18.36 36.08
C PRO A 383 -20.44 -17.10 35.61
N PHE A 384 -19.74 -16.30 34.80
CA PHE A 384 -20.25 -15.10 34.15
C PHE A 384 -20.51 -15.39 32.67
N THR A 385 -21.64 -14.92 32.14
CA THR A 385 -21.99 -15.06 30.73
C THR A 385 -21.97 -13.70 30.04
N VAL A 386 -21.37 -13.60 28.85
CA VAL A 386 -21.35 -12.35 28.07
C VAL A 386 -22.78 -11.99 27.62
N ASN A 387 -23.20 -10.74 27.84
CA ASN A 387 -24.51 -10.23 27.42
C ASN A 387 -24.44 -9.67 25.99
N SER A 388 -24.72 -10.51 24.98
CA SER A 388 -24.57 -10.15 23.57
C SER A 388 -25.42 -8.95 23.10
N GLU A 389 -26.46 -8.56 23.84
CA GLU A 389 -27.35 -7.44 23.49
C GLU A 389 -26.76 -6.07 23.88
N LYS A 390 -26.00 -6.02 24.97
CA LYS A 390 -25.45 -4.76 25.54
C LYS A 390 -23.95 -4.61 25.34
N THR A 391 -23.30 -5.54 24.65
CA THR A 391 -21.89 -5.46 24.25
C THR A 391 -21.69 -4.73 22.94
N VAL A 392 -20.72 -3.82 22.91
CA VAL A 392 -20.31 -3.13 21.68
C VAL A 392 -19.20 -3.94 21.01
N TYR A 393 -19.39 -4.23 19.73
CA TYR A 393 -18.40 -4.86 18.87
C TYR A 393 -17.65 -3.81 18.05
N ARG A 394 -16.41 -4.12 17.66
CA ARG A 394 -15.59 -3.36 16.71
C ARG A 394 -15.07 -4.31 15.63
N ASN A 395 -14.77 -3.79 14.45
CA ASN A 395 -14.16 -4.60 13.39
C ASN A 395 -12.68 -4.87 13.70
N TYR A 396 -12.24 -6.10 13.41
CA TYR A 396 -10.86 -6.56 13.56
C TYR A 396 -10.45 -7.34 12.30
N GLN A 397 -9.25 -7.06 11.79
CA GLN A 397 -8.63 -7.84 10.72
C GLN A 397 -7.12 -7.98 10.99
N LYS A 398 -6.58 -9.16 10.70
CA LYS A 398 -5.15 -9.48 10.84
C LYS A 398 -4.48 -9.55 9.47
N LEU A 399 -3.31 -8.93 9.36
CA LEU A 399 -2.53 -8.77 8.15
C LEU A 399 -1.10 -9.29 8.39
N THR A 400 -0.45 -9.88 7.38
CA THR A 400 0.98 -10.22 7.47
C THR A 400 1.78 -9.40 6.46
N LEU A 401 2.65 -8.52 6.98
CA LEU A 401 3.49 -7.61 6.22
C LEU A 401 4.88 -8.23 6.04
N GLN A 402 5.42 -8.21 4.82
CA GLN A 402 6.74 -8.71 4.46
C GLN A 402 7.63 -7.57 3.94
N GLU A 403 8.94 -7.66 4.13
CA GLU A 403 9.88 -6.69 3.53
C GLU A 403 9.74 -6.65 1.99
N SER A 404 9.59 -5.44 1.43
CA SER A 404 9.55 -5.23 -0.03
C SER A 404 10.84 -5.77 -0.67
N PRO A 405 10.77 -6.60 -1.73
CA PRO A 405 11.92 -7.37 -2.20
C PRO A 405 13.10 -6.50 -2.67
N GLY A 406 12.84 -5.29 -3.18
CA GLY A 406 13.89 -4.33 -3.55
C GLY A 406 14.64 -3.68 -2.38
N THR A 407 14.17 -3.85 -1.13
CA THR A 407 14.83 -3.33 0.09
C THR A 407 15.64 -4.41 0.82
N VAL A 408 15.50 -5.67 0.42
CA VAL A 408 16.12 -6.82 1.10
C VAL A 408 17.60 -6.93 0.65
N PRO A 409 18.57 -6.98 1.58
CA PRO A 409 19.97 -7.22 1.22
C PRO A 409 20.14 -8.55 0.48
N ALA A 410 20.89 -8.55 -0.62
CA ALA A 410 21.09 -9.72 -1.47
C ALA A 410 21.53 -10.95 -0.66
N GLY A 411 20.98 -12.12 -1.00
CA GLY A 411 21.27 -13.39 -0.32
C GLY A 411 20.61 -13.59 1.05
N ARG A 412 19.83 -12.63 1.58
CA ARG A 412 19.16 -12.78 2.89
C ARG A 412 17.65 -12.99 2.74
N LEU A 413 17.10 -13.87 3.58
CA LEU A 413 15.65 -14.10 3.65
C LEU A 413 14.91 -12.84 4.14
N PRO A 414 13.79 -12.44 3.49
CA PRO A 414 12.91 -11.37 3.96
C PRO A 414 12.23 -11.74 5.27
N ARG A 415 12.07 -10.76 6.17
CA ARG A 415 11.32 -10.92 7.42
C ARG A 415 9.85 -10.53 7.24
N THR A 416 9.01 -11.08 8.11
CA THR A 416 7.58 -10.79 8.19
C THR A 416 7.18 -10.35 9.60
N ARG A 417 6.19 -9.47 9.73
CA ARG A 417 5.51 -9.15 11.00
C ARG A 417 3.99 -9.22 10.84
N GLU A 418 3.31 -9.36 11.96
CA GLU A 418 1.86 -9.32 12.02
C GLU A 418 1.41 -7.89 12.31
N VAL A 419 0.39 -7.44 11.57
CA VAL A 419 -0.23 -6.12 11.72
C VAL A 419 -1.71 -6.32 12.04
N ILE A 420 -2.22 -5.63 13.05
CA ILE A 420 -3.66 -5.59 13.38
C ILE A 420 -4.26 -4.31 12.78
N LEU A 421 -5.38 -4.47 12.07
CA LEU A 421 -6.23 -3.41 11.57
C LEU A 421 -7.53 -3.41 12.39
N LEU A 422 -7.96 -2.23 12.82
CA LEU A 422 -9.20 -2.01 13.58
C LEU A 422 -10.09 -0.99 12.85
N TRP A 423 -11.39 -1.01 13.14
CA TRP A 423 -12.34 0.02 12.67
C TRP A 423 -12.35 0.15 11.13
N ASP A 424 -12.35 1.36 10.59
CA ASP A 424 -12.25 1.70 9.16
C ASP A 424 -11.01 1.18 8.41
N LEU A 425 -9.97 0.68 9.11
CA LEU A 425 -8.73 0.26 8.45
C LEU A 425 -8.88 -1.10 7.74
N ILE A 426 -9.98 -1.83 8.00
CA ILE A 426 -10.28 -3.13 7.38
C ILE A 426 -10.46 -3.04 5.85
N ASP A 427 -10.08 -4.10 5.14
CA ASP A 427 -10.13 -4.29 3.68
C ASP A 427 -9.46 -3.20 2.82
N ARG A 428 -8.91 -2.13 3.43
CA ARG A 428 -8.10 -1.11 2.75
C ARG A 428 -6.98 -1.77 1.94
N ALA A 429 -6.25 -2.72 2.54
CA ALA A 429 -5.11 -3.40 1.92
C ALA A 429 -5.43 -4.80 1.37
N LYS A 430 -4.82 -5.16 0.24
CA LYS A 430 -4.98 -6.44 -0.47
C LYS A 430 -3.63 -7.17 -0.59
N PRO A 431 -3.60 -8.51 -0.65
CA PRO A 431 -2.35 -9.26 -0.86
C PRO A 431 -1.69 -8.87 -2.17
N GLY A 432 -0.37 -8.73 -2.15
CA GLY A 432 0.44 -8.22 -3.27
C GLY A 432 0.55 -6.71 -3.37
N GLU A 433 -0.24 -5.92 -2.61
CA GLU A 433 -0.07 -4.47 -2.55
C GLU A 433 1.12 -4.09 -1.64
N GLU A 434 1.94 -3.13 -2.08
CA GLU A 434 2.88 -2.42 -1.21
C GLU A 434 2.15 -1.36 -0.38
N ILE A 435 2.34 -1.44 0.94
CA ILE A 435 1.75 -0.53 1.91
C ILE A 435 2.78 0.03 2.87
N GLU A 436 2.45 1.18 3.42
CA GLU A 436 3.14 1.89 4.48
C GLU A 436 2.19 2.01 5.67
N VAL A 437 2.60 1.43 6.79
CA VAL A 437 1.82 1.38 8.03
C VAL A 437 2.47 2.30 9.05
N THR A 438 1.72 3.28 9.55
CA THR A 438 2.08 4.02 10.76
C THR A 438 1.31 3.39 11.92
N GLY A 439 2.00 2.90 12.95
CA GLY A 439 1.36 2.13 14.02
C GLY A 439 2.19 2.02 15.29
N ILE A 440 1.57 1.52 16.35
CA ILE A 440 2.20 1.31 17.66
C ILE A 440 2.80 -0.10 17.70
N TYR A 441 4.09 -0.21 17.94
CA TYR A 441 4.77 -1.51 18.00
C TYR A 441 4.62 -2.12 19.40
N ARG A 442 3.70 -3.08 19.54
CA ARG A 442 3.33 -3.72 20.81
C ARG A 442 3.92 -5.12 20.93
N ASN A 443 4.18 -5.55 22.15
CA ASN A 443 4.42 -6.96 22.48
C ASN A 443 3.12 -7.65 22.95
N ASN A 444 3.07 -8.97 22.86
CA ASN A 444 2.06 -9.80 23.49
C ASN A 444 2.72 -11.06 24.10
N TYR A 445 2.20 -11.54 25.22
CA TYR A 445 2.70 -12.76 25.85
C TYR A 445 1.99 -13.98 25.26
N ASP A 446 2.74 -14.82 24.54
CA ASP A 446 2.27 -16.11 24.03
C ASP A 446 2.98 -17.26 24.76
N ALA A 447 2.19 -18.07 25.47
CA ALA A 447 2.68 -19.24 26.17
C ALA A 447 3.18 -20.35 25.21
N GLN A 448 2.69 -20.40 23.96
CA GLN A 448 3.14 -21.40 22.98
C GLN A 448 4.58 -21.11 22.49
N LEU A 449 4.88 -19.84 22.22
CA LEU A 449 6.24 -19.38 21.91
C LEU A 449 7.23 -19.66 23.05
N ASN A 450 6.85 -19.37 24.30
CA ASN A 450 7.66 -19.66 25.48
C ASN A 450 7.98 -21.17 25.59
N ASN A 451 6.96 -22.03 25.51
CA ASN A 451 7.10 -23.49 25.60
C ASN A 451 7.95 -24.11 24.49
N ARG A 452 7.95 -23.54 23.27
CA ARG A 452 8.78 -24.05 22.17
C ARG A 452 10.23 -23.54 22.22
N ASN A 453 10.42 -22.30 22.67
CA ASN A 453 11.72 -21.64 22.58
C ASN A 453 12.59 -21.83 23.84
N GLY A 454 12.05 -22.35 24.95
CA GLY A 454 12.76 -22.55 26.22
C GLY A 454 13.05 -21.28 27.03
N PHE A 455 12.79 -20.11 26.44
CA PHE A 455 13.00 -18.80 27.03
C PHE A 455 11.73 -17.93 26.86
N PRO A 456 11.48 -16.95 27.76
CA PRO A 456 10.29 -16.09 27.73
C PRO A 456 10.33 -15.09 26.56
N VAL A 457 10.04 -15.59 25.35
CA VAL A 457 9.97 -14.81 24.12
C VAL A 457 8.56 -14.29 23.90
N PHE A 458 8.40 -12.97 23.97
CA PHE A 458 7.15 -12.28 23.63
C PHE A 458 6.93 -12.24 22.10
N ALA A 459 5.68 -12.41 21.68
CA ALA A 459 5.26 -12.09 20.32
C ALA A 459 5.29 -10.56 20.10
N THR A 460 5.46 -10.13 18.85
CA THR A 460 5.54 -8.70 18.48
C THR A 460 4.52 -8.40 17.39
N ILE A 461 3.66 -7.41 17.60
CA ILE A 461 2.54 -7.08 16.71
C ILE A 461 2.52 -5.56 16.49
N LEU A 462 2.30 -5.14 15.25
CA LEU A 462 2.10 -3.72 14.93
C LEU A 462 0.59 -3.42 14.96
N GLU A 463 0.15 -2.53 15.85
CA GLU A 463 -1.23 -2.04 15.85
C GLU A 463 -1.30 -0.80 14.95
N ALA A 464 -1.90 -0.94 13.77
CA ALA A 464 -1.92 0.13 12.79
C ALA A 464 -2.80 1.29 13.27
N ASN A 465 -2.25 2.50 13.31
CA ASN A 465 -3.08 3.71 13.37
C ASN A 465 -3.43 4.19 11.96
N ASN A 466 -2.53 4.11 10.99
CA ASN A 466 -2.80 4.49 9.61
C ASN A 466 -2.18 3.48 8.63
N VAL A 467 -2.86 3.27 7.50
CA VAL A 467 -2.39 2.44 6.38
C VAL A 467 -2.56 3.22 5.09
N VAL A 468 -1.42 3.61 4.52
CA VAL A 468 -1.31 4.27 3.22
C VAL A 468 -0.73 3.26 2.23
N LYS A 469 -1.16 3.21 0.97
CA LYS A 469 -0.49 2.35 -0.03
C LYS A 469 0.54 3.15 -0.80
N SER A 470 1.66 2.54 -1.20
CA SER A 470 2.65 3.21 -2.06
C SER A 470 2.04 3.63 -3.41
N HIS A 471 1.13 2.82 -3.96
CA HIS A 471 0.34 3.15 -5.16
C HIS A 471 -0.79 4.16 -4.90
N ASP A 472 -1.16 4.41 -3.64
CA ASP A 472 -2.25 5.32 -3.26
C ASP A 472 -1.72 6.65 -2.70
N GLN A 473 -0.43 6.77 -2.38
CA GLN A 473 0.30 8.04 -2.51
C GLN A 473 0.33 8.49 -3.98
N LEU A 474 0.24 7.54 -4.91
CA LEU A 474 0.31 7.77 -6.35
C LEU A 474 -1.02 8.22 -6.97
N ALA A 475 -2.14 7.73 -6.45
CA ALA A 475 -3.51 8.10 -6.85
C ALA A 475 -4.20 9.07 -5.86
N GLY A 476 -3.84 9.03 -4.58
CA GLY A 476 -4.39 9.81 -3.47
C GLY A 476 -3.61 11.08 -3.12
N PHE A 477 -2.89 11.67 -4.09
CA PHE A 477 -2.74 13.13 -4.11
C PHE A 477 -4.16 13.71 -4.20
N ARG A 478 -4.79 13.94 -3.04
CA ARG A 478 -6.13 14.50 -2.90
C ARG A 478 -6.26 15.67 -3.86
N LEU A 479 -7.20 15.59 -4.79
CA LEU A 479 -7.42 16.64 -5.77
C LEU A 479 -7.91 17.88 -5.02
N THR A 480 -7.00 18.80 -4.72
CA THR A 480 -7.36 20.06 -4.07
C THR A 480 -8.26 20.85 -5.03
N GLU A 481 -9.10 21.74 -4.49
CA GLU A 481 -9.90 22.62 -5.33
C GLU A 481 -9.00 23.51 -6.23
N GLU A 482 -7.77 23.76 -5.79
CA GLU A 482 -6.72 24.41 -6.59
C GLU A 482 -6.20 23.51 -7.72
N ASP A 483 -5.87 22.24 -7.45
CA ASP A 483 -5.51 21.25 -8.47
C ASP A 483 -6.61 21.11 -9.52
N GLU A 484 -7.86 20.94 -9.11
CA GLU A 484 -9.00 20.83 -10.03
C GLU A 484 -9.13 22.10 -10.88
N GLN A 485 -8.94 23.28 -10.28
CA GLN A 485 -8.90 24.53 -11.04
C GLN A 485 -7.73 24.61 -12.02
N THR A 486 -6.52 24.16 -11.69
CA THR A 486 -5.40 24.15 -12.65
C THR A 486 -5.67 23.17 -13.80
N ILE A 487 -6.19 21.98 -13.50
CA ILE A 487 -6.62 20.97 -14.48
C ILE A 487 -7.69 21.55 -15.42
N ARG A 488 -8.73 22.21 -14.87
CA ARG A 488 -9.81 22.88 -15.63
C ARG A 488 -9.36 24.14 -16.39
N LYS A 489 -8.24 24.77 -16.00
CA LYS A 489 -7.60 25.86 -16.76
C LYS A 489 -6.83 25.28 -17.95
N ILE A 490 -6.00 24.26 -17.70
CA ILE A 490 -5.15 23.58 -18.71
C ILE A 490 -5.97 22.85 -19.77
N SER A 491 -7.10 22.22 -19.41
CA SER A 491 -7.95 21.47 -20.34
C SER A 491 -8.58 22.31 -21.46
N ARG A 492 -8.64 23.65 -21.27
CA ARG A 492 -9.19 24.60 -22.24
C ARG A 492 -8.20 24.96 -23.36
N ASP A 493 -6.92 24.59 -23.24
CA ASP A 493 -5.92 24.84 -24.27
C ASP A 493 -6.21 24.02 -25.56
N PRO A 494 -6.29 24.65 -26.75
CA PRO A 494 -6.57 23.93 -28.00
C PRO A 494 -5.47 22.94 -28.40
N GLN A 495 -4.29 23.01 -27.79
CA GLN A 495 -3.16 22.09 -28.01
C GLN A 495 -2.91 21.13 -26.83
N ILE A 496 -3.85 20.96 -25.89
CA ILE A 496 -3.68 20.10 -24.72
C ILE A 496 -3.25 18.66 -25.07
N ILE A 497 -3.80 18.08 -26.13
CA ILE A 497 -3.43 16.72 -26.60
C ILE A 497 -1.92 16.65 -26.95
N GLU A 498 -1.38 17.67 -27.61
CA GLU A 498 0.03 17.72 -28.00
C GLU A 498 0.94 17.97 -26.79
N LYS A 499 0.53 18.82 -25.84
CA LYS A 499 1.22 18.99 -24.55
C LYS A 499 1.30 17.68 -23.76
N ILE A 500 0.21 16.91 -23.68
CA ILE A 500 0.17 15.61 -23.00
C ILE A 500 1.11 14.60 -23.67
N ILE A 501 1.04 14.45 -25.00
CA ILE A 501 1.89 13.51 -25.75
C ILE A 501 3.39 13.85 -25.56
N ASN A 502 3.74 15.14 -25.57
CA ASN A 502 5.12 15.59 -25.34
C ASN A 502 5.59 15.45 -23.88
N SER A 503 4.66 15.42 -22.93
CA SER A 503 4.95 15.21 -21.50
C SER A 503 5.12 13.73 -21.13
N ILE A 504 4.68 12.82 -22.00
CA ILE A 504 4.83 11.36 -21.82
C ILE A 504 6.24 10.91 -22.22
N ALA A 505 6.87 10.13 -21.34
CA ALA A 505 8.25 9.66 -21.47
C ALA A 505 9.22 10.77 -21.94
N PRO A 506 9.40 11.85 -21.16
CA PRO A 506 10.17 13.02 -21.60
C PRO A 506 11.66 12.74 -21.78
N SER A 507 12.16 11.60 -21.26
CA SER A 507 13.51 11.07 -21.43
C SER A 507 13.73 10.30 -22.75
N ILE A 508 12.71 10.17 -23.60
CA ILE A 508 12.80 9.52 -24.91
C ILE A 508 12.50 10.55 -25.99
N TYR A 509 13.45 10.75 -26.91
CA TYR A 509 13.33 11.64 -28.06
C TYR A 509 12.51 10.99 -29.19
N GLY A 510 11.79 11.81 -29.97
CA GLY A 510 10.96 11.34 -31.08
C GLY A 510 9.81 10.43 -30.63
N HIS A 511 9.54 9.40 -31.44
CA HIS A 511 8.52 8.36 -31.19
C HIS A 511 7.12 8.88 -30.79
N GLU A 512 6.67 9.99 -31.41
CA GLU A 512 5.34 10.59 -31.16
C GLU A 512 4.20 9.57 -31.26
N ASP A 513 4.27 8.62 -32.20
CA ASP A 513 3.26 7.58 -32.41
C ASP A 513 3.14 6.65 -31.18
N ILE A 514 4.28 6.24 -30.59
CA ILE A 514 4.32 5.40 -29.38
C ILE A 514 3.77 6.18 -28.19
N LYS A 515 4.21 7.44 -28.02
CA LYS A 515 3.74 8.32 -26.95
C LYS A 515 2.23 8.57 -27.04
N THR A 516 1.70 8.69 -28.27
CA THR A 516 0.27 8.82 -28.54
C THR A 516 -0.49 7.55 -28.20
N ALA A 517 0.00 6.37 -28.62
CA ALA A 517 -0.63 5.09 -28.28
C ALA A 517 -0.66 4.83 -26.76
N VAL A 518 0.43 5.14 -26.06
CA VAL A 518 0.54 5.04 -24.61
C VAL A 518 -0.37 6.03 -23.90
N ALA A 519 -0.48 7.28 -24.39
CA ALA A 519 -1.43 8.25 -23.87
C ALA A 519 -2.87 7.71 -23.96
N LEU A 520 -3.28 7.22 -25.13
CA LEU A 520 -4.61 6.68 -25.36
C LEU A 520 -4.93 5.50 -24.43
N SER A 521 -3.95 4.60 -24.19
CA SER A 521 -4.10 3.50 -23.24
C SER A 521 -4.21 3.95 -21.78
N LEU A 522 -3.50 5.02 -21.39
CA LEU A 522 -3.54 5.58 -20.03
C LEU A 522 -4.87 6.28 -19.72
N PHE A 523 -5.47 7.00 -20.67
CA PHE A 523 -6.80 7.62 -20.49
C PHE A 523 -7.97 6.64 -20.70
N GLY A 524 -7.83 5.69 -21.64
CA GLY A 524 -8.81 4.64 -21.95
C GLY A 524 -10.13 5.16 -22.57
N GLY A 525 -10.89 4.26 -23.20
CA GLY A 525 -12.26 4.53 -23.67
C GLY A 525 -13.34 4.24 -22.61
N VAL A 526 -14.62 4.38 -22.98
CA VAL A 526 -15.75 4.15 -22.07
C VAL A 526 -16.26 2.71 -22.20
N ALA A 527 -16.25 1.96 -21.10
CA ALA A 527 -16.89 0.65 -21.05
C ALA A 527 -18.43 0.80 -21.10
N LYS A 528 -19.11 0.01 -21.94
CA LYS A 528 -20.54 0.18 -22.24
C LYS A 528 -21.31 -1.10 -22.01
N VAL A 529 -22.33 -1.04 -21.16
CA VAL A 529 -23.31 -2.11 -20.99
C VAL A 529 -24.50 -1.84 -21.89
N THR A 530 -24.69 -2.68 -22.92
CA THR A 530 -25.89 -2.63 -23.77
C THR A 530 -27.10 -3.17 -22.99
N LYS A 531 -28.32 -2.71 -23.29
CA LYS A 531 -29.59 -3.10 -22.62
C LYS A 531 -30.00 -4.59 -22.76
N GLY A 532 -29.06 -5.47 -23.16
CA GLY A 532 -29.23 -6.91 -23.34
C GLY A 532 -27.96 -7.67 -22.97
N GLN A 533 -27.42 -7.42 -21.76
CA GLN A 533 -26.26 -8.08 -21.13
C GLN A 533 -24.89 -7.99 -21.83
N HIS A 534 -24.80 -7.66 -23.12
CA HIS A 534 -23.52 -7.50 -23.81
C HIS A 534 -22.72 -6.28 -23.27
N HIS A 535 -21.62 -6.58 -22.58
CA HIS A 535 -20.61 -5.63 -22.12
C HIS A 535 -19.55 -5.42 -23.21
N VAL A 536 -19.41 -4.17 -23.69
CA VAL A 536 -18.37 -3.77 -24.64
C VAL A 536 -17.20 -3.16 -23.86
N ARG A 537 -16.00 -3.72 -24.03
CA ARG A 537 -14.77 -3.24 -23.37
C ARG A 537 -14.48 -1.77 -23.73
N GLY A 538 -14.05 -0.99 -22.74
CA GLY A 538 -13.60 0.40 -22.92
C GLY A 538 -12.08 0.53 -23.07
N ASP A 539 -11.31 -0.42 -22.51
CA ASP A 539 -9.86 -0.36 -22.47
C ASP A 539 -9.22 -0.58 -23.84
N ILE A 540 -8.11 0.14 -24.09
CA ILE A 540 -7.36 0.13 -25.35
C ILE A 540 -6.07 -0.67 -25.14
N ASN A 541 -5.92 -1.75 -25.91
CA ASN A 541 -4.72 -2.60 -25.86
C ASN A 541 -3.69 -2.14 -26.90
N VAL A 542 -2.42 -2.06 -26.52
CA VAL A 542 -1.32 -1.57 -27.35
C VAL A 542 -0.21 -2.62 -27.45
N LEU A 543 0.27 -2.90 -28.67
CA LEU A 543 1.44 -3.75 -28.91
C LEU A 543 2.60 -2.90 -29.46
N LEU A 544 3.73 -2.91 -28.75
CA LEU A 544 4.98 -2.27 -29.11
C LEU A 544 5.95 -3.30 -29.70
N LEU A 545 5.94 -3.47 -31.02
CA LEU A 545 6.90 -4.30 -31.74
C LEU A 545 8.07 -3.42 -32.22
N GLY A 546 9.29 -3.93 -32.14
CA GLY A 546 10.44 -3.25 -32.75
C GLY A 546 11.77 -3.90 -32.43
N ASP A 547 12.84 -3.39 -33.02
CA ASP A 547 14.21 -3.89 -32.85
C ASP A 547 14.67 -3.76 -31.38
N PRO A 548 15.59 -4.61 -30.88
CA PRO A 548 16.18 -4.45 -29.55
C PRO A 548 16.96 -3.13 -29.46
N GLY A 549 17.00 -2.53 -28.26
CA GLY A 549 17.62 -1.21 -28.04
C GLY A 549 16.69 -0.01 -28.29
N THR A 550 15.53 -0.17 -28.94
CA THR A 550 14.55 0.90 -29.26
C THR A 550 13.74 1.44 -28.06
N ALA A 551 14.34 1.47 -26.86
CA ALA A 551 13.79 2.01 -25.60
C ALA A 551 12.42 1.48 -25.11
N LYS A 552 11.79 0.50 -25.78
CA LYS A 552 10.44 -0.06 -25.47
C LYS A 552 10.24 -0.36 -23.98
N SER A 553 11.16 -1.08 -23.35
CA SER A 553 11.08 -1.44 -21.92
C SER A 553 11.16 -0.23 -20.98
N GLN A 554 11.80 0.87 -21.40
CA GLN A 554 11.81 2.13 -20.64
C GLN A 554 10.48 2.88 -20.77
N VAL A 555 9.77 2.74 -21.91
CA VAL A 555 8.39 3.22 -22.04
C VAL A 555 7.47 2.49 -21.06
N LEU A 556 7.57 1.15 -20.95
CA LEU A 556 6.81 0.37 -19.98
C LEU A 556 7.10 0.83 -18.52
N LYS A 557 8.39 0.94 -18.14
CA LYS A 557 8.80 1.42 -16.80
C LYS A 557 8.40 2.88 -16.50
N TYR A 558 8.20 3.70 -17.53
CA TYR A 558 7.60 5.03 -17.36
C TYR A 558 6.09 4.93 -17.10
N VAL A 559 5.36 4.08 -17.83
CA VAL A 559 3.92 3.85 -17.61
C VAL A 559 3.65 3.28 -16.22
N GLU A 560 4.48 2.34 -15.75
CA GLU A 560 4.43 1.75 -14.41
C GLU A 560 4.38 2.81 -13.30
N LYS A 561 5.16 3.89 -13.46
CA LYS A 561 5.24 5.02 -12.50
C LYS A 561 4.19 6.12 -12.75
N THR A 562 3.43 6.03 -13.83
CA THR A 562 2.49 7.08 -14.29
C THR A 562 1.03 6.65 -14.19
N ALA A 563 0.73 5.35 -14.30
CA ALA A 563 -0.61 4.83 -14.07
C ALA A 563 -0.96 4.81 -12.57
N HIS A 564 -2.23 5.03 -12.25
CA HIS A 564 -2.79 4.92 -10.90
C HIS A 564 -2.75 3.48 -10.34
N ARG A 565 -2.84 2.48 -11.23
CA ARG A 565 -2.73 1.05 -10.91
C ARG A 565 -2.06 0.33 -12.08
N ALA A 566 -0.81 -0.09 -11.90
CA ALA A 566 -0.07 -0.89 -12.86
C ALA A 566 0.42 -2.19 -12.23
N VAL A 567 0.56 -3.24 -13.04
CA VAL A 567 1.31 -4.46 -12.68
C VAL A 567 2.25 -4.78 -13.83
N PHE A 568 3.55 -4.88 -13.54
CA PHE A 568 4.59 -5.25 -14.50
C PHE A 568 4.83 -6.76 -14.50
N ALA A 569 4.91 -7.35 -15.69
CA ALA A 569 5.17 -8.75 -15.94
C ALA A 569 6.18 -8.92 -17.09
N THR A 570 6.99 -9.97 -17.03
CA THR A 570 7.87 -10.41 -18.13
C THR A 570 7.39 -11.74 -18.68
N GLY A 571 7.36 -11.90 -20.00
CA GLY A 571 6.80 -13.06 -20.68
C GLY A 571 7.43 -14.41 -20.31
N GLN A 572 8.67 -14.44 -19.79
CA GLN A 572 9.29 -15.66 -19.28
C GLN A 572 8.97 -15.96 -17.80
N GLY A 573 8.76 -14.92 -16.98
CA GLY A 573 8.42 -15.08 -15.56
C GLY A 573 6.92 -15.19 -15.28
N ALA A 574 6.08 -14.78 -16.23
CA ALA A 574 4.64 -14.65 -16.08
C ALA A 574 3.90 -15.90 -16.58
N SER A 575 3.92 -16.97 -15.77
CA SER A 575 3.10 -18.16 -16.03
C SER A 575 1.60 -17.86 -16.02
N ALA A 576 0.80 -18.71 -16.68
CA ALA A 576 -0.66 -18.63 -16.71
C ALA A 576 -1.28 -18.47 -15.31
N VAL A 577 -0.72 -19.16 -14.30
CA VAL A 577 -1.17 -19.07 -12.91
C VAL A 577 -0.85 -17.69 -12.31
N GLY A 578 0.37 -17.19 -12.51
CA GLY A 578 0.79 -15.85 -12.07
C GLY A 578 0.08 -14.71 -12.80
N LEU A 579 -0.41 -14.91 -14.02
CA LEU A 579 -1.18 -13.94 -14.79
C LEU A 579 -2.67 -13.93 -14.42
N THR A 580 -3.28 -15.10 -14.24
CA THR A 580 -4.73 -15.25 -14.03
C THR A 580 -5.10 -15.29 -12.55
N ALA A 581 -5.12 -16.47 -11.94
CA ALA A 581 -5.21 -16.68 -10.50
C ALA A 581 -4.88 -18.13 -10.10
N SER A 582 -4.33 -18.27 -8.91
CA SER A 582 -4.06 -19.53 -8.23
C SER A 582 -5.26 -19.99 -7.40
N VAL A 583 -5.38 -21.29 -7.18
CA VAL A 583 -6.07 -21.81 -5.99
C VAL A 583 -4.99 -22.45 -5.10
N ARG A 584 -4.86 -21.96 -3.87
CA ARG A 584 -3.80 -22.33 -2.92
C ARG A 584 -4.43 -22.78 -1.61
N ARG A 585 -3.93 -23.86 -1.03
CA ARG A 585 -4.34 -24.30 0.31
C ARG A 585 -3.61 -23.50 1.38
N ASP A 586 -4.32 -22.88 2.32
CA ASP A 586 -3.69 -22.22 3.47
C ASP A 586 -3.12 -23.29 4.43
N PRO A 587 -1.84 -23.24 4.83
CA PRO A 587 -1.26 -24.18 5.79
C PRO A 587 -1.89 -24.14 7.19
N LEU A 588 -2.54 -23.04 7.60
CA LEU A 588 -3.11 -22.88 8.95
C LEU A 588 -4.56 -23.37 9.01
N THR A 589 -5.45 -22.86 8.15
CA THR A 589 -6.87 -23.25 8.13
C THR A 589 -7.14 -24.50 7.31
N SER A 590 -6.16 -24.96 6.51
CA SER A 590 -6.29 -26.06 5.54
C SER A 590 -7.31 -25.83 4.42
N GLU A 591 -7.90 -24.65 4.31
CA GLU A 591 -8.92 -24.34 3.30
C GLU A 591 -8.32 -23.96 1.93
N TRP A 592 -9.10 -24.12 0.86
CA TRP A 592 -8.72 -23.69 -0.47
C TRP A 592 -9.05 -22.21 -0.66
N THR A 593 -8.00 -21.39 -0.70
CA THR A 593 -8.06 -19.93 -0.95
C THR A 593 -7.76 -19.64 -2.42
N LEU A 594 -8.22 -18.49 -2.93
CA LEU A 594 -7.95 -18.03 -4.28
C LEU A 594 -6.99 -16.83 -4.22
N GLU A 595 -5.85 -16.93 -4.90
CA GLU A 595 -4.87 -15.83 -5.02
C GLU A 595 -4.98 -15.19 -6.40
N GLY A 596 -5.19 -13.86 -6.46
CA GLY A 596 -5.28 -13.12 -7.71
C GLY A 596 -3.94 -13.00 -8.41
N GLY A 597 -3.88 -13.37 -9.70
CA GLY A 597 -2.73 -13.12 -10.58
C GLY A 597 -2.72 -11.69 -11.12
N ALA A 598 -1.69 -11.35 -11.89
CA ALA A 598 -1.38 -10.00 -12.36
C ALA A 598 -2.57 -9.27 -13.03
N LEU A 599 -3.39 -9.96 -13.83
CA LEU A 599 -4.54 -9.36 -14.53
C LEU A 599 -5.69 -8.99 -13.57
N VAL A 600 -5.88 -9.75 -12.49
CA VAL A 600 -6.84 -9.46 -11.41
C VAL A 600 -6.30 -8.37 -10.49
N LEU A 601 -4.98 -8.41 -10.22
CA LEU A 601 -4.25 -7.37 -9.52
C LEU A 601 -4.15 -6.05 -10.31
N ALA A 602 -4.47 -6.05 -11.61
CA ALA A 602 -4.51 -4.87 -12.49
C ALA A 602 -5.93 -4.39 -12.88
N ASP A 603 -7.02 -4.89 -12.28
CA ASP A 603 -8.39 -4.48 -12.65
C ASP A 603 -8.64 -2.95 -12.52
N ARG A 604 -9.31 -2.36 -13.51
CA ARG A 604 -9.43 -0.90 -13.76
C ARG A 604 -8.10 -0.16 -13.96
N GLY A 605 -6.99 -0.87 -14.11
CA GLY A 605 -5.63 -0.36 -14.30
C GLY A 605 -5.02 -0.75 -15.65
N THR A 606 -3.70 -0.84 -15.68
CA THR A 606 -2.91 -1.22 -16.87
C THR A 606 -2.01 -2.41 -16.54
N CYS A 607 -2.08 -3.47 -17.35
CA CYS A 607 -1.13 -4.58 -17.26
C CYS A 607 -0.01 -4.36 -18.28
N LEU A 608 1.24 -4.43 -17.82
CA LEU A 608 2.44 -4.20 -18.64
C LEU A 608 3.14 -5.54 -18.83
N ILE A 609 3.32 -5.97 -20.08
CA ILE A 609 3.97 -7.25 -20.39
C ILE A 609 5.17 -7.01 -21.31
N ASP A 610 6.38 -7.15 -20.79
CA ASP A 610 7.60 -7.14 -21.63
C ASP A 610 7.92 -8.55 -22.15
N GLU A 611 8.65 -8.65 -23.26
CA GLU A 611 9.01 -9.90 -23.95
C GLU A 611 7.82 -10.84 -24.24
N PHE A 612 6.69 -10.27 -24.67
CA PHE A 612 5.43 -10.97 -24.96
C PHE A 612 5.58 -12.07 -26.03
N ASP A 613 6.59 -11.99 -26.90
CA ASP A 613 6.97 -13.04 -27.84
C ASP A 613 7.44 -14.33 -27.17
N LYS A 614 8.09 -14.27 -26.00
CA LYS A 614 8.65 -15.44 -25.30
C LYS A 614 7.66 -16.23 -24.41
N MET A 615 6.39 -15.80 -24.35
CA MET A 615 5.36 -16.46 -23.53
C MET A 615 4.99 -17.86 -24.03
N ASN A 616 4.67 -18.78 -23.12
CA ASN A 616 4.21 -20.13 -23.49
C ASN A 616 2.77 -20.11 -24.03
N ASP A 617 2.40 -21.07 -24.87
CA ASP A 617 1.06 -21.11 -25.47
C ASP A 617 -0.09 -21.33 -24.46
N GLN A 618 0.19 -21.93 -23.29
CA GLN A 618 -0.78 -22.04 -22.18
C GLN A 618 -1.07 -20.68 -21.52
N ASP A 619 -0.08 -19.79 -21.50
CA ASP A 619 -0.20 -18.44 -20.95
C ASP A 619 -0.96 -17.55 -21.94
N ARG A 620 -0.71 -17.73 -23.25
CA ARG A 620 -1.39 -17.05 -24.35
C ARG A 620 -2.88 -17.39 -24.46
N THR A 621 -3.29 -18.65 -24.27
CA THR A 621 -4.72 -19.03 -24.24
C THR A 621 -5.44 -18.41 -23.04
N SER A 622 -4.77 -18.30 -21.89
CA SER A 622 -5.31 -17.66 -20.70
C SER A 622 -5.57 -16.16 -20.91
N ILE A 623 -4.70 -15.46 -21.64
CA ILE A 623 -4.87 -14.04 -22.01
C ILE A 623 -6.04 -13.82 -23.00
N HIS A 624 -6.38 -14.81 -23.85
CA HIS A 624 -7.48 -14.68 -24.83
C HIS A 624 -8.87 -14.45 -24.21
N GLU A 625 -9.11 -14.98 -23.01
CA GLU A 625 -10.36 -14.77 -22.27
C GLU A 625 -10.41 -13.34 -21.71
N ALA A 626 -9.37 -12.96 -20.95
CA ALA A 626 -9.26 -11.65 -20.32
C ALA A 626 -9.30 -10.49 -21.32
N MET A 627 -8.59 -10.59 -22.46
CA MET A 627 -8.61 -9.53 -23.49
C MET A 627 -9.97 -9.34 -24.17
N GLU A 628 -10.81 -10.38 -24.23
CA GLU A 628 -12.09 -10.35 -24.94
C GLU A 628 -13.25 -10.00 -24.02
N GLN A 629 -13.36 -10.72 -22.90
CA GLN A 629 -14.51 -10.67 -21.99
C GLN A 629 -14.24 -9.78 -20.77
N GLN A 630 -12.97 -9.43 -20.51
CA GLN A 630 -12.52 -8.75 -19.28
C GLN A 630 -12.89 -9.50 -17.99
N THR A 631 -13.00 -10.82 -18.11
CA THR A 631 -13.26 -11.78 -17.04
C THR A 631 -12.32 -12.98 -17.17
N ILE A 632 -12.14 -13.70 -16.06
CA ILE A 632 -11.35 -14.93 -15.99
C ILE A 632 -12.19 -15.96 -15.23
N SER A 633 -12.50 -17.08 -15.86
CA SER A 633 -13.26 -18.20 -15.28
C SER A 633 -12.34 -19.26 -14.66
N ILE A 634 -12.64 -19.69 -13.44
CA ILE A 634 -11.83 -20.64 -12.68
C ILE A 634 -12.72 -21.72 -12.08
N SER A 635 -12.47 -22.96 -12.51
CA SER A 635 -13.13 -24.18 -12.04
C SER A 635 -12.06 -25.17 -11.53
N LYS A 636 -11.52 -24.92 -10.33
CA LYS A 636 -10.40 -25.67 -9.74
C LYS A 636 -10.65 -25.96 -8.26
N ALA A 637 -10.27 -27.15 -7.79
CA ALA A 637 -10.40 -27.60 -6.39
C ALA A 637 -11.80 -27.42 -5.76
N GLY A 638 -12.87 -27.55 -6.57
CA GLY A 638 -14.26 -27.35 -6.12
C GLY A 638 -14.74 -25.89 -6.11
N ILE A 639 -13.83 -24.92 -6.31
CA ILE A 639 -14.18 -23.51 -6.49
C ILE A 639 -14.52 -23.29 -7.96
N VAL A 640 -15.76 -22.88 -8.23
CA VAL A 640 -16.24 -22.43 -9.55
C VAL A 640 -16.62 -20.96 -9.43
N THR A 641 -15.77 -20.07 -9.94
CA THR A 641 -15.92 -18.62 -9.83
C THR A 641 -15.48 -17.90 -11.10
N THR A 642 -15.95 -16.68 -11.30
CA THR A 642 -15.50 -15.77 -12.36
C THR A 642 -15.00 -14.47 -11.75
N LEU A 643 -13.79 -14.07 -12.10
CA LEU A 643 -13.14 -12.84 -11.63
C LEU A 643 -13.19 -11.77 -12.71
N GLN A 644 -13.19 -10.49 -12.30
CA GLN A 644 -13.10 -9.35 -13.22
C GLN A 644 -11.63 -8.95 -13.42
N ALA A 645 -11.26 -8.69 -14.67
CA ALA A 645 -9.90 -8.37 -15.11
C ALA A 645 -9.93 -7.26 -16.17
N ARG A 646 -10.60 -6.14 -15.87
CA ARG A 646 -10.77 -5.01 -16.79
C ARG A 646 -9.49 -4.16 -16.81
N CYS A 647 -8.50 -4.61 -17.56
CA CYS A 647 -7.23 -3.89 -17.70
C CYS A 647 -6.97 -3.57 -19.18
N GLY A 648 -6.32 -2.43 -19.42
CA GLY A 648 -5.65 -2.18 -20.69
C GLY A 648 -4.31 -2.91 -20.69
N ILE A 649 -4.02 -3.70 -21.72
CA ILE A 649 -2.74 -4.40 -21.85
C ILE A 649 -1.82 -3.59 -22.77
N ILE A 650 -0.65 -3.19 -22.25
CA ILE A 650 0.46 -2.67 -23.05
C ILE A 650 1.55 -3.74 -23.08
N ALA A 651 1.70 -4.38 -24.24
CA ALA A 651 2.69 -5.43 -24.46
C ALA A 651 3.87 -4.88 -25.27
N ALA A 652 5.10 -5.27 -24.92
CA ALA A 652 6.27 -5.12 -25.78
C ALA A 652 6.71 -6.49 -26.33
N ALA A 653 7.08 -6.52 -27.60
CA ALA A 653 7.53 -7.73 -28.28
C ALA A 653 8.74 -7.46 -29.19
N ASN A 654 9.51 -8.49 -29.46
CA ASN A 654 10.64 -8.48 -30.39
C ASN A 654 10.28 -9.21 -31.70
N PRO A 655 10.82 -8.79 -32.86
CA PRO A 655 10.69 -9.53 -34.11
C PRO A 655 11.55 -10.82 -34.09
N ILE A 656 11.10 -11.83 -34.82
CA ILE A 656 11.86 -13.08 -35.04
C ILE A 656 13.22 -12.74 -35.66
N GLY A 657 14.29 -13.32 -35.13
CA GLY A 657 15.67 -13.03 -35.58
C GLY A 657 16.22 -11.66 -35.14
N GLY A 658 15.52 -10.93 -34.27
CA GLY A 658 16.03 -9.72 -33.62
C GLY A 658 16.11 -8.47 -34.50
N ARG A 659 15.68 -8.50 -35.77
CA ARG A 659 15.49 -7.30 -36.61
C ARG A 659 14.20 -7.38 -37.44
N TYR A 660 13.47 -6.27 -37.55
CA TYR A 660 12.18 -6.21 -38.23
C TYR A 660 12.30 -6.19 -39.76
N ASN A 661 12.16 -7.34 -40.41
CA ASN A 661 12.22 -7.44 -41.88
C ASN A 661 10.98 -6.83 -42.55
N SER A 662 11.14 -5.61 -43.05
CA SER A 662 10.05 -4.84 -43.67
C SER A 662 9.60 -5.32 -45.07
N THR A 663 10.18 -6.39 -45.62
CA THR A 663 9.75 -7.01 -46.89
C THR A 663 8.69 -8.10 -46.69
N ILE A 664 8.73 -8.75 -45.53
CA ILE A 664 7.89 -9.87 -45.10
C ILE A 664 6.59 -9.30 -44.45
N PRO A 665 5.42 -9.99 -44.54
CA PRO A 665 4.21 -9.54 -43.84
C PRO A 665 4.36 -9.60 -42.33
N PHE A 666 3.67 -8.70 -41.62
CA PHE A 666 3.70 -8.58 -40.16
C PHE A 666 3.48 -9.92 -39.43
N SER A 667 2.54 -10.75 -39.89
CA SER A 667 2.16 -12.03 -39.27
C SER A 667 3.25 -13.11 -39.31
N SER A 668 4.28 -12.99 -40.15
CA SER A 668 5.44 -13.90 -40.18
C SER A 668 6.74 -13.25 -39.69
N ASN A 669 6.70 -11.99 -39.26
CA ASN A 669 7.80 -11.33 -38.53
C ASN A 669 7.73 -11.55 -37.01
N VAL A 670 6.61 -12.10 -36.49
CA VAL A 670 6.33 -12.25 -35.05
C VAL A 670 5.65 -13.59 -34.80
N GLN A 671 6.05 -14.31 -33.75
CA GLN A 671 5.49 -15.61 -33.39
C GLN A 671 4.16 -15.48 -32.61
N LEU A 672 3.20 -14.72 -33.14
CA LEU A 672 1.89 -14.48 -32.54
C LEU A 672 0.75 -14.93 -33.47
N THR A 673 -0.27 -15.55 -32.90
CA THR A 673 -1.43 -16.02 -33.66
C THR A 673 -2.37 -14.87 -34.02
N GLU A 674 -3.04 -14.97 -35.18
CA GLU A 674 -3.97 -13.93 -35.65
C GLU A 674 -5.09 -13.56 -34.65
N PRO A 675 -5.63 -14.49 -33.83
CA PRO A 675 -6.59 -14.14 -32.77
C PRO A 675 -6.01 -13.29 -31.64
N ILE A 676 -4.69 -13.31 -31.39
CA ILE A 676 -4.03 -12.38 -30.43
C ILE A 676 -4.01 -10.99 -31.05
N LEU A 677 -3.48 -10.89 -32.27
CA LEU A 677 -3.33 -9.63 -33.00
C LEU A 677 -4.67 -8.89 -33.16
N SER A 678 -5.77 -9.63 -33.33
CA SER A 678 -7.13 -9.07 -33.48
C SER A 678 -7.66 -8.32 -32.25
N ARG A 679 -6.99 -8.47 -31.10
CA ARG A 679 -7.41 -7.94 -29.79
C ARG A 679 -6.56 -6.75 -29.32
N PHE A 680 -5.47 -6.46 -30.02
CA PHE A 680 -4.73 -5.21 -29.89
C PHE A 680 -5.39 -4.14 -30.75
N ASP A 681 -5.70 -2.99 -30.14
CA ASP A 681 -6.40 -1.89 -30.80
C ASP A 681 -5.42 -0.94 -31.52
N ILE A 682 -4.15 -0.91 -31.08
CA ILE A 682 -3.06 -0.16 -31.73
C ILE A 682 -1.82 -1.04 -31.84
N LEU A 683 -1.23 -1.09 -33.05
CA LEU A 683 0.04 -1.77 -33.34
C LEU A 683 1.12 -0.73 -33.66
N CYS A 684 2.11 -0.58 -32.79
CA CYS A 684 3.28 0.27 -33.04
C CYS A 684 4.43 -0.58 -33.55
N VAL A 685 4.98 -0.25 -34.72
CA VAL A 685 6.16 -0.92 -35.31
C VAL A 685 7.32 0.06 -35.35
N VAL A 686 8.19 -0.02 -34.34
CA VAL A 686 9.46 0.71 -34.30
C VAL A 686 10.45 0.03 -35.24
N ARG A 687 11.22 0.83 -35.98
CA ARG A 687 12.24 0.35 -36.92
C ARG A 687 13.50 1.19 -36.70
N ASP A 688 14.63 0.54 -36.48
CA ASP A 688 15.94 1.15 -36.41
C ASP A 688 16.42 1.53 -37.83
N THR A 689 16.26 2.80 -38.22
CA THR A 689 16.66 3.32 -39.53
C THR A 689 17.66 4.46 -39.37
N VAL A 690 18.93 4.18 -39.72
CA VAL A 690 20.04 5.14 -39.67
C VAL A 690 19.75 6.35 -40.56
N ASP A 691 19.57 7.52 -39.95
CA ASP A 691 19.55 8.83 -40.60
C ASP A 691 20.46 9.75 -39.79
N PRO A 692 21.62 10.19 -40.33
CA PRO A 692 22.60 10.98 -39.58
C PRO A 692 22.00 12.28 -39.03
N ALA A 693 20.95 12.83 -39.64
CA ALA A 693 20.29 14.03 -39.15
C ALA A 693 19.35 13.74 -37.96
N GLU A 694 18.83 12.53 -37.79
CA GLU A 694 18.06 12.13 -36.60
C GLU A 694 18.97 11.57 -35.50
N ASP A 695 19.98 10.79 -35.88
CA ASP A 695 21.01 10.26 -34.97
C ASP A 695 21.76 11.38 -34.25
N GLU A 696 22.15 12.46 -34.95
CA GLU A 696 22.84 13.61 -34.33
C GLU A 696 21.92 14.38 -33.34
N ARG A 697 20.60 14.41 -33.59
CA ARG A 697 19.62 15.01 -32.66
C ARG A 697 19.39 14.11 -31.44
N LEU A 698 19.27 12.80 -31.66
CA LEU A 698 19.15 11.79 -30.61
C LEU A 698 20.39 11.76 -29.71
N ALA A 699 21.60 11.78 -30.29
CA ALA A 699 22.86 11.80 -29.55
C ALA A 699 23.01 13.05 -28.66
N ARG A 700 22.75 14.25 -29.20
CA ARG A 700 22.73 15.50 -28.40
C ARG A 700 21.72 15.42 -27.25
N PHE A 701 20.54 14.87 -27.51
CA PHE A 701 19.50 14.70 -26.50
C PHE A 701 19.91 13.73 -25.40
N ILE A 702 20.48 12.56 -25.75
CA ILE A 702 20.95 11.55 -24.80
C ILE A 702 22.09 12.11 -23.93
N VAL A 703 23.09 12.78 -24.53
CA VAL A 703 24.18 13.42 -23.78
C VAL A 703 23.65 14.47 -22.81
N GLY A 704 22.72 15.32 -23.26
CA GLY A 704 22.04 16.30 -22.41
C GLY A 704 21.21 15.67 -21.29
N SER A 705 20.62 14.50 -21.52
CA SER A 705 19.90 13.75 -20.48
C SER A 705 20.86 13.13 -19.46
N HIS A 706 21.95 12.49 -19.89
CA HIS A 706 22.94 11.90 -18.97
C HIS A 706 23.65 12.96 -18.12
N SER A 707 23.98 14.11 -18.70
CA SER A 707 24.51 15.27 -17.96
C SER A 707 23.55 15.77 -16.88
N ARG A 708 22.24 15.72 -17.11
CA ARG A 708 21.20 16.12 -16.14
C ARG A 708 20.83 15.03 -15.13
N SER A 709 21.13 13.76 -15.42
CA SER A 709 20.85 12.61 -14.54
C SER A 709 22.05 12.22 -13.67
N HIS A 710 23.13 12.99 -13.68
CA HIS A 710 24.30 12.74 -12.84
C HIS A 710 23.99 13.13 -11.37
N PRO A 711 24.24 12.27 -10.37
CA PRO A 711 23.73 12.47 -9.01
C PRO A 711 24.25 13.73 -8.32
N SER A 712 25.48 14.17 -8.60
CA SER A 712 26.06 15.42 -8.08
C SER A 712 25.48 16.70 -8.70
N THR A 713 24.54 16.59 -9.65
CA THR A 713 23.88 17.73 -10.31
C THR A 713 22.42 17.88 -9.88
N GLN A 714 21.98 17.18 -8.83
CA GLN A 714 20.70 17.47 -8.18
C GLN A 714 20.81 18.75 -7.33
N PRO A 715 20.00 19.79 -7.57
CA PRO A 715 19.94 20.95 -6.69
C PRO A 715 19.08 20.61 -5.47
N GLY A 716 19.71 20.02 -4.44
CA GLY A 716 19.03 19.58 -3.23
C GLY A 716 19.92 19.68 -2.00
N ILE A 717 19.55 20.59 -1.11
CA ILE A 717 19.75 20.50 0.35
C ILE A 717 21.17 20.08 0.77
N ASP A 718 22.10 21.02 0.71
CA ASP A 718 23.05 21.22 1.81
C ASP A 718 23.34 22.71 1.93
N GLY A 719 23.38 23.20 3.17
CA GLY A 719 23.82 24.56 3.50
C GLY A 719 25.20 24.52 4.14
N VAL A 720 25.87 25.67 4.14
CA VAL A 720 27.24 25.90 4.65
C VAL A 720 28.36 25.53 3.66
N ASP A 721 29.19 26.54 3.41
CA ASP A 721 30.54 26.56 2.85
C ASP A 721 30.84 25.85 1.51
N SER A 722 30.90 26.67 0.46
CA SER A 722 31.86 26.50 -0.63
C SER A 722 32.53 27.84 -0.91
N MET A 723 33.84 27.88 -0.64
CA MET A 723 34.66 29.10 -0.60
C MET A 723 34.75 29.79 -1.97
N GLU A 724 34.78 31.13 -1.96
CA GLU A 724 34.86 31.96 -3.16
C GLU A 724 36.14 31.69 -3.97
N VAL A 725 35.99 31.49 -5.29
CA VAL A 725 37.08 31.61 -6.26
C VAL A 725 36.57 32.43 -7.44
N GLU A 726 36.99 33.70 -7.50
CA GLU A 726 36.67 34.60 -8.60
C GLU A 726 37.33 34.15 -9.91
N GLN A 727 36.56 34.06 -11.00
CA GLN A 727 37.12 34.27 -12.33
C GLN A 727 36.08 34.78 -13.34
N ASP A 728 36.02 36.11 -13.43
CA ASP A 728 35.08 36.91 -14.22
C ASP A 728 35.28 36.75 -15.74
N SER A 729 34.47 35.89 -16.39
CA SER A 729 34.42 35.78 -17.87
C SER A 729 33.23 35.03 -18.48
N THR A 730 32.42 34.29 -17.71
CA THR A 730 31.45 33.30 -18.23
C THR A 730 29.96 33.66 -18.13
N GLU A 731 29.61 34.84 -17.60
CA GLU A 731 28.22 35.25 -17.37
C GLU A 731 27.32 35.28 -18.63
N SER A 732 27.88 35.62 -19.79
CA SER A 732 27.12 35.85 -21.03
C SER A 732 26.51 34.57 -21.61
N PHE A 733 27.29 33.49 -21.69
CA PHE A 733 26.83 32.19 -22.20
C PHE A 733 25.85 31.46 -21.26
N ALA A 734 25.95 31.71 -19.95
CA ALA A 734 25.02 31.15 -18.97
C ALA A 734 23.58 31.70 -19.16
N LYS A 735 23.45 33.00 -19.45
CA LYS A 735 22.14 33.69 -19.55
C LYS A 735 21.35 33.29 -20.81
N GLU A 736 22.00 33.07 -21.96
CA GLU A 736 21.33 32.47 -23.14
C GLU A 736 20.92 31.00 -22.93
N SER A 737 21.74 30.24 -22.17
CA SER A 737 21.44 28.85 -21.82
C SER A 737 20.19 28.74 -20.93
N GLN A 738 20.01 29.66 -19.97
CA GLN A 738 18.80 29.70 -19.12
C GLN A 738 17.55 30.16 -19.90
N ALA A 739 17.68 31.15 -20.79
CA ALA A 739 16.56 31.64 -21.60
C ALA A 739 16.01 30.58 -22.59
N SER A 740 16.87 29.66 -23.05
CA SER A 740 16.45 28.50 -23.87
C SER A 740 15.91 27.34 -23.03
N GLN A 741 16.42 27.11 -21.81
CA GLN A 741 15.86 26.14 -20.85
C GLN A 741 14.43 26.50 -20.41
N ALA A 742 14.10 27.79 -20.26
CA ALA A 742 12.72 28.22 -19.97
C ALA A 742 11.74 27.77 -21.07
N LYS A 743 12.08 28.00 -22.34
CA LYS A 743 11.25 27.60 -23.50
C LYS A 743 11.09 26.09 -23.68
N ALA A 744 12.04 25.30 -23.15
CA ALA A 744 11.88 23.84 -23.07
C ALA A 744 10.86 23.41 -22.00
N LYS A 745 10.68 24.18 -20.92
CA LYS A 745 9.67 23.95 -19.89
C LYS A 745 8.26 24.39 -20.31
N GLU A 746 8.13 25.45 -21.13
CA GLU A 746 6.83 26.00 -21.59
C GLU A 746 5.89 24.96 -22.27
N GLY A 747 6.43 23.86 -22.80
CA GLY A 747 5.67 22.81 -23.48
C GLY A 747 5.31 21.57 -22.65
N GLN A 748 5.81 21.43 -21.42
CA GLN A 748 5.71 20.19 -20.62
C GLN A 748 4.87 20.37 -19.35
N ILE A 749 3.97 19.42 -19.11
CA ILE A 749 3.16 19.35 -17.89
C ILE A 749 4.00 18.66 -16.79
N PRO A 750 4.04 19.18 -15.55
CA PRO A 750 4.67 18.48 -14.42
C PRO A 750 4.11 17.07 -14.24
N GLN A 751 4.97 16.10 -13.96
CA GLN A 751 4.60 14.67 -13.96
C GLN A 751 3.53 14.32 -12.91
N GLU A 752 3.57 14.97 -11.75
CA GLU A 752 2.54 14.86 -10.71
C GLU A 752 1.18 15.40 -11.20
N LEU A 753 1.18 16.60 -11.79
CA LEU A 753 -0.05 17.20 -12.32
C LEU A 753 -0.62 16.40 -13.49
N LEU A 754 0.23 15.82 -14.35
CA LEU A 754 -0.18 14.90 -15.41
C LEU A 754 -0.85 13.64 -14.84
N ARG A 755 -0.33 13.08 -13.74
CA ARG A 755 -0.93 11.93 -13.05
C ARG A 755 -2.28 12.28 -12.41
N LYS A 756 -2.38 13.41 -11.69
CA LYS A 756 -3.66 13.95 -11.18
C LYS A 756 -4.68 14.14 -12.32
N TYR A 757 -4.24 14.68 -13.46
CA TYR A 757 -5.07 14.90 -14.66
C TYR A 757 -5.58 13.59 -15.28
N ILE A 758 -4.74 12.55 -15.38
CA ILE A 758 -5.15 11.22 -15.89
C ILE A 758 -6.23 10.60 -14.98
N LEU A 759 -6.03 10.63 -13.66
CA LEU A 759 -7.00 10.10 -12.70
C LEU A 759 -8.34 10.84 -12.80
N TYR A 760 -8.32 12.17 -12.70
CA TYR A 760 -9.50 13.01 -12.82
C TYR A 760 -10.28 12.76 -14.12
N ALA A 761 -9.57 12.62 -15.25
CA ALA A 761 -10.16 12.33 -16.55
C ALA A 761 -10.74 10.91 -16.69
N ARG A 762 -10.24 9.92 -15.94
CA ARG A 762 -10.81 8.56 -15.92
C ARG A 762 -12.11 8.51 -15.12
N ASP A 763 -12.15 9.18 -13.97
CA ASP A 763 -13.28 9.11 -13.03
C ASP A 763 -14.43 10.07 -13.38
N HIS A 764 -14.13 11.33 -13.72
CA HIS A 764 -15.16 12.36 -13.94
C HIS A 764 -15.65 12.42 -15.39
N CYS A 765 -14.82 12.05 -16.38
CA CYS A 765 -15.14 12.24 -17.80
C CYS A 765 -15.65 10.94 -18.45
N SER A 766 -16.96 10.87 -18.70
CA SER A 766 -17.64 9.80 -19.46
C SER A 766 -18.17 10.33 -20.81
N PRO A 767 -17.30 10.46 -21.83
CA PRO A 767 -17.68 11.08 -23.10
C PRO A 767 -18.81 10.33 -23.83
N LYS A 768 -19.74 11.11 -24.38
CA LYS A 768 -20.90 10.64 -25.14
C LYS A 768 -20.67 10.86 -26.63
N LEU A 769 -21.05 9.87 -27.42
CA LEU A 769 -21.02 9.93 -28.87
C LEU A 769 -22.33 10.57 -29.36
N LEU A 770 -22.25 11.81 -29.84
CA LEU A 770 -23.35 12.55 -30.46
C LEU A 770 -22.84 13.14 -31.77
N HIS A 771 -23.63 13.02 -32.84
CA HIS A 771 -23.27 13.50 -34.19
C HIS A 771 -21.95 12.93 -34.74
N MET A 772 -21.78 11.60 -34.68
CA MET A 772 -20.70 10.93 -35.40
C MET A 772 -20.96 10.91 -36.91
N ASP A 773 -19.91 11.11 -37.71
CA ASP A 773 -19.92 10.86 -39.15
C ASP A 773 -19.86 9.34 -39.44
N GLU A 774 -20.92 8.59 -39.12
CA GLU A 774 -21.00 7.12 -39.28
C GLU A 774 -20.58 6.67 -40.69
N ASP A 775 -21.05 7.41 -41.70
CA ASP A 775 -20.72 7.25 -43.12
C ASP A 775 -19.21 7.30 -43.42
N LYS A 776 -18.46 8.13 -42.68
CA LYS A 776 -17.01 8.32 -42.84
C LYS A 776 -16.25 7.13 -42.29
N VAL A 777 -16.65 6.63 -41.12
CA VAL A 777 -16.09 5.44 -40.47
C VAL A 777 -16.42 4.17 -41.29
N ALA A 778 -17.65 4.05 -41.79
CA ALA A 778 -18.08 2.93 -42.63
C ALA A 778 -17.30 2.86 -43.96
N ARG A 779 -17.11 4.00 -44.63
CA ARG A 779 -16.31 4.09 -45.87
C ARG A 779 -14.83 3.76 -45.62
N LEU A 780 -14.25 4.26 -44.52
CA LEU A 780 -12.89 3.91 -44.10
C LEU A 780 -12.74 2.40 -43.87
N PHE A 781 -13.63 1.78 -43.09
CA PHE A 781 -13.59 0.34 -42.82
C PHE A 781 -13.70 -0.50 -44.10
N ALA A 782 -14.57 -0.11 -45.03
CA ALA A 782 -14.72 -0.75 -46.33
C ALA A 782 -13.46 -0.62 -47.21
N ASP A 783 -12.86 0.57 -47.27
CA ASP A 783 -11.58 0.79 -47.96
C ASP A 783 -10.46 -0.06 -47.34
N MET A 784 -10.26 0.04 -46.02
CA MET A 784 -9.21 -0.69 -45.29
C MET A 784 -9.33 -2.20 -45.50
N ARG A 785 -10.54 -2.77 -45.40
CA ARG A 785 -10.78 -4.20 -45.62
C ARG A 785 -10.52 -4.64 -47.07
N ARG A 786 -10.82 -3.80 -48.06
CA ARG A 786 -10.50 -4.07 -49.48
C ARG A 786 -8.99 -4.10 -49.70
N GLU A 787 -8.27 -3.09 -49.21
CA GLU A 787 -6.82 -3.00 -49.39
C GLU A 787 -6.07 -4.12 -48.63
N SER A 788 -6.53 -4.54 -47.44
CA SER A 788 -5.94 -5.68 -46.72
C SER A 788 -6.02 -6.99 -47.51
N LEU A 789 -7.18 -7.28 -48.12
CA LEU A 789 -7.38 -8.46 -48.95
C LEU A 789 -6.46 -8.43 -50.19
N ALA A 790 -6.32 -7.28 -50.83
CA ALA A 790 -5.46 -7.11 -52.02
C ALA A 790 -3.96 -7.23 -51.72
N THR A 791 -3.52 -6.97 -50.49
CA THR A 791 -2.09 -6.96 -50.11
C THR A 791 -1.61 -8.23 -49.38
N GLY A 792 -2.52 -9.16 -49.08
CA GLY A 792 -2.26 -10.31 -48.21
C GLY A 792 -1.82 -9.86 -46.82
N ALA A 793 -2.49 -8.83 -46.30
CA ALA A 793 -2.21 -8.23 -45.01
C ALA A 793 -3.05 -8.87 -43.89
N TYR A 794 -2.74 -8.50 -42.66
CA TYR A 794 -3.52 -8.87 -41.49
C TYR A 794 -5.03 -8.55 -41.66
N PRO A 795 -5.95 -9.51 -41.41
CA PRO A 795 -7.37 -9.33 -41.70
C PRO A 795 -8.06 -8.36 -40.72
N ILE A 796 -8.58 -7.26 -41.26
CA ILE A 796 -9.29 -6.24 -40.47
C ILE A 796 -10.70 -6.73 -40.09
N THR A 797 -10.86 -7.07 -38.82
CA THR A 797 -12.12 -7.44 -38.16
C THR A 797 -12.87 -6.22 -37.61
N VAL A 798 -14.12 -6.41 -37.18
CA VAL A 798 -14.96 -5.35 -36.56
C VAL A 798 -14.34 -4.75 -35.30
N ARG A 799 -13.47 -5.49 -34.58
CA ARG A 799 -12.77 -4.98 -33.38
C ARG A 799 -11.96 -3.71 -33.66
N HIS A 800 -11.44 -3.52 -34.87
CA HIS A 800 -10.72 -2.30 -35.26
C HIS A 800 -11.66 -1.09 -35.48
N LEU A 801 -12.94 -1.32 -35.81
CA LEU A 801 -13.95 -0.26 -35.87
C LEU A 801 -14.30 0.20 -34.45
N GLU A 802 -14.48 -0.75 -33.53
CA GLU A 802 -14.63 -0.45 -32.10
C GLU A 802 -13.39 0.26 -31.52
N ALA A 803 -12.18 -0.11 -31.96
CA ALA A 803 -10.93 0.55 -31.57
C ALA A 803 -10.93 2.04 -31.95
N ILE A 804 -11.33 2.40 -33.17
CA ILE A 804 -11.46 3.81 -33.59
C ILE A 804 -12.43 4.56 -32.66
N ILE A 805 -13.53 3.93 -32.25
CA ILE A 805 -14.49 4.52 -31.30
C ILE A 805 -13.82 4.74 -29.93
N ARG A 806 -13.18 3.72 -29.34
CA ARG A 806 -12.46 3.83 -28.05
C ARG A 806 -11.39 4.91 -28.09
N ILE A 807 -10.61 4.98 -29.17
CA ILE A 807 -9.56 5.98 -29.37
C ILE A 807 -10.15 7.39 -29.45
N SER A 808 -11.29 7.58 -30.13
CA SER A 808 -11.98 8.88 -30.17
C SER A 808 -12.49 9.32 -28.78
N GLU A 809 -12.93 8.37 -27.95
CA GLU A 809 -13.32 8.63 -26.56
C GLU A 809 -12.12 8.94 -25.65
N ALA A 810 -10.99 8.26 -25.84
CA ALA A 810 -9.76 8.55 -25.12
C ALA A 810 -9.22 9.95 -25.47
N PHE A 811 -9.22 10.36 -26.76
CA PHE A 811 -8.93 11.75 -27.15
C PHE A 811 -9.93 12.75 -26.54
N CYS A 812 -11.20 12.39 -26.44
CA CYS A 812 -12.22 13.21 -25.80
C CYS A 812 -11.97 13.41 -24.29
N ARG A 813 -11.55 12.35 -23.58
CA ARG A 813 -11.07 12.40 -22.18
C ARG A 813 -9.80 13.22 -22.01
N MET A 814 -8.85 13.14 -22.93
CA MET A 814 -7.64 14.00 -22.91
C MET A 814 -7.97 15.49 -22.95
N ARG A 815 -9.13 15.88 -23.53
CA ARG A 815 -9.67 17.25 -23.51
C ARG A 815 -10.65 17.55 -22.36
N LEU A 816 -10.91 16.60 -21.45
CA LEU A 816 -11.96 16.66 -20.42
C LEU A 816 -13.33 17.10 -20.98
N SER A 817 -13.69 16.52 -22.13
CA SER A 817 -14.87 16.88 -22.91
C SER A 817 -15.96 15.81 -22.78
N GLU A 818 -17.18 16.20 -22.41
CA GLU A 818 -18.33 15.28 -22.39
C GLU A 818 -18.79 14.82 -23.78
N TYR A 819 -18.38 15.50 -24.85
CA TYR A 819 -18.83 15.23 -26.22
C TYR A 819 -17.65 15.06 -27.17
N CYS A 820 -17.67 13.95 -27.92
CA CYS A 820 -16.67 13.63 -28.95
C CYS A 820 -16.94 14.45 -30.22
N ASN A 821 -15.94 15.15 -30.73
CA ASN A 821 -16.04 15.94 -31.96
C ASN A 821 -15.54 15.15 -33.18
N SER A 822 -16.01 15.48 -34.39
CA SER A 822 -15.50 14.91 -35.66
C SER A 822 -13.97 15.07 -35.80
N HIS A 823 -13.38 16.11 -35.21
CA HIS A 823 -11.92 16.29 -35.09
C HIS A 823 -11.21 15.22 -34.23
N ASP A 824 -11.83 14.75 -33.15
CA ASP A 824 -11.26 13.68 -32.31
C ASP A 824 -11.38 12.32 -33.02
N ILE A 825 -12.46 12.12 -33.79
CA ILE A 825 -12.64 10.98 -34.70
C ILE A 825 -11.57 11.01 -35.81
N ASP A 826 -11.27 12.16 -36.41
CA ASP A 826 -10.23 12.26 -37.45
C ASP A 826 -8.82 12.03 -36.91
N ARG A 827 -8.55 12.41 -35.65
CA ARG A 827 -7.31 12.00 -34.95
C ARG A 827 -7.27 10.49 -34.69
N ALA A 828 -8.39 9.88 -34.28
CA ALA A 828 -8.49 8.43 -34.11
C ALA A 828 -8.25 7.67 -35.41
N ILE A 829 -8.91 8.10 -36.50
CA ILE A 829 -8.73 7.57 -37.85
C ILE A 829 -7.27 7.68 -38.30
N ALA A 830 -6.62 8.83 -38.10
CA ALA A 830 -5.20 9.00 -38.44
C ALA A 830 -4.32 7.99 -37.69
N VAL A 831 -4.46 7.86 -36.36
CA VAL A 831 -3.67 6.90 -35.55
C VAL A 831 -3.89 5.45 -36.01
N THR A 832 -5.13 5.03 -36.26
CA THR A 832 -5.43 3.66 -36.73
C THR A 832 -4.91 3.41 -38.15
N VAL A 833 -4.98 4.41 -39.04
CA VAL A 833 -4.44 4.32 -40.42
C VAL A 833 -2.92 4.30 -40.43
N ASP A 834 -2.25 5.15 -39.64
CA ASP A 834 -0.79 5.21 -39.58
C ASP A 834 -0.21 3.95 -38.90
N SER A 835 -0.88 3.42 -37.87
CA SER A 835 -0.59 2.09 -37.30
C SER A 835 -0.73 0.98 -38.35
N PHE A 836 -1.85 0.94 -39.08
CA PHE A 836 -2.06 -0.03 -40.15
C PHE A 836 -0.99 0.06 -41.24
N VAL A 837 -0.74 1.25 -41.80
CA VAL A 837 0.29 1.50 -42.83
C VAL A 837 1.71 1.25 -42.29
N GLY A 838 1.92 1.43 -40.98
CA GLY A 838 3.15 1.09 -40.25
C GLY A 838 3.45 -0.41 -40.22
N SER A 839 2.43 -1.27 -40.16
CA SER A 839 2.57 -2.73 -40.19
C SER A 839 2.89 -3.33 -41.58
N GLN A 840 2.71 -2.57 -42.67
CA GLN A 840 2.75 -3.13 -44.03
C GLN A 840 4.13 -3.21 -44.68
N LYS A 841 4.23 -4.16 -45.63
CA LYS A 841 5.36 -4.38 -46.54
C LYS A 841 5.74 -3.08 -47.26
N VAL A 842 7.04 -2.79 -47.41
CA VAL A 842 7.52 -1.52 -48.05
C VAL A 842 6.95 -1.29 -49.45
N SER A 843 6.80 -2.36 -50.25
CA SER A 843 6.21 -2.33 -51.59
C SER A 843 4.78 -1.78 -51.60
N CYS A 844 3.95 -2.24 -50.66
CA CYS A 844 2.57 -1.80 -50.50
C CYS A 844 2.49 -0.44 -49.78
N LYS A 845 3.39 -0.15 -48.83
CA LYS A 845 3.36 1.07 -47.99
C LYS A 845 3.23 2.36 -48.81
N LYS A 846 3.97 2.49 -49.92
CA LYS A 846 3.91 3.66 -50.84
C LYS A 846 2.64 3.73 -51.72
N ALA A 847 1.86 2.65 -51.82
CA ALA A 847 0.55 2.66 -52.48
C ALA A 847 -0.55 3.01 -51.48
N LEU A 848 -0.56 2.30 -50.34
CA LEU A 848 -1.53 2.50 -49.25
C LEU A 848 -1.47 3.92 -48.69
N ALA A 849 -0.27 4.47 -48.43
CA ALA A 849 -0.13 5.84 -47.96
C ALA A 849 -0.71 6.90 -48.93
N ARG A 850 -0.80 6.60 -50.24
CA ARG A 850 -1.50 7.46 -51.21
C ARG A 850 -3.01 7.22 -51.23
N ALA A 851 -3.46 5.96 -51.11
CA ALA A 851 -4.88 5.61 -51.06
C ALA A 851 -5.59 6.18 -49.81
N PHE A 852 -4.91 6.17 -48.66
CA PHE A 852 -5.43 6.69 -47.38
C PHE A 852 -5.02 8.16 -47.09
N ALA A 853 -4.28 8.82 -47.98
CA ALA A 853 -3.90 10.24 -47.84
C ALA A 853 -5.11 11.17 -47.62
N LYS A 854 -6.26 10.83 -48.22
CA LYS A 854 -7.55 11.52 -48.03
C LYS A 854 -8.05 11.54 -46.58
N TYR A 855 -7.54 10.66 -45.72
CA TYR A 855 -7.89 10.59 -44.30
C TYR A 855 -6.76 11.12 -43.40
N THR A 856 -5.47 10.91 -43.74
CA THR A 856 -4.34 11.37 -42.92
C THR A 856 -3.97 12.86 -43.12
N LEU A 857 -4.23 13.43 -44.30
CA LEU A 857 -3.97 14.86 -44.58
C LEU A 857 -4.94 15.81 -43.84
N ALA A 858 -5.95 15.28 -43.15
CA ALA A 858 -6.88 16.07 -42.33
C ALA A 858 -6.29 16.61 -41.02
N ARG A 859 -5.05 16.22 -40.64
CA ARG A 859 -4.37 16.61 -39.38
C ARG A 859 -4.15 18.13 -39.30
N PRO A 860 -4.90 18.88 -38.45
CA PRO A 860 -4.86 20.34 -38.45
C PRO A 860 -3.64 20.85 -37.67
N GLY A 861 -2.51 20.99 -38.38
CA GLY A 861 -1.27 21.54 -37.83
C GLY A 861 -0.05 21.32 -38.73
N ALA A 862 -0.01 20.20 -39.46
CA ALA A 862 1.15 19.81 -40.29
C ALA A 862 1.50 20.84 -41.39
N ASN A 863 0.51 21.59 -41.89
CA ASN A 863 0.65 22.44 -43.06
C ASN A 863 1.38 23.79 -42.81
N ARG A 864 2.02 23.98 -41.65
CA ARG A 864 2.74 25.22 -41.29
C ARG A 864 4.28 25.19 -41.43
N LYS A 865 4.91 24.02 -41.69
CA LYS A 865 6.38 23.90 -41.81
C LYS A 865 6.93 23.55 -43.21
N GLY A 866 6.07 23.25 -44.20
CA GLY A 866 6.51 22.78 -45.53
C GLY A 866 6.39 23.77 -46.70
N GLY A 867 5.93 25.01 -46.48
CA GLY A 867 5.40 25.89 -47.54
C GLY A 867 6.16 27.19 -47.81
N ALA A 868 7.49 27.24 -47.64
CA ALA A 868 8.24 28.50 -47.60
C ALA A 868 9.49 28.57 -48.54
N LEU A 869 9.50 27.87 -49.68
CA LEU A 869 10.50 28.06 -50.74
C LEU A 869 9.89 27.89 -52.14
N ALA A 870 10.52 28.54 -53.13
CA ALA A 870 10.27 28.38 -54.57
C ALA A 870 8.87 28.77 -55.13
N ARG A 871 8.44 30.02 -54.91
CA ARG A 871 7.74 30.79 -55.97
C ARG A 871 8.61 31.96 -56.42
N LYS A 872 9.20 31.86 -57.62
CA LYS A 872 9.88 33.00 -58.27
C LYS A 872 8.82 34.04 -58.69
N PRO A 873 9.06 35.36 -58.51
CA PRO A 873 8.25 36.37 -59.17
C PRO A 873 8.48 36.33 -60.68
N ALA A 874 7.42 36.58 -61.46
CA ALA A 874 7.55 36.83 -62.89
C ALA A 874 8.08 38.26 -63.14
N PRO A 875 8.87 38.51 -64.19
CA PRO A 875 9.34 39.86 -64.51
C PRO A 875 8.19 40.75 -64.98
N ALA A 876 8.09 41.96 -64.43
CA ALA A 876 7.19 42.98 -64.94
C ALA A 876 7.70 43.48 -66.30
N ALA A 877 6.94 43.25 -67.37
CA ALA A 877 7.24 43.80 -68.68
C ALA A 877 6.82 45.28 -68.74
N ALA A 878 7.76 46.16 -69.07
CA ALA A 878 7.50 47.57 -69.35
C ALA A 878 7.63 47.84 -70.85
N ALA A 879 6.57 48.32 -71.49
CA ALA A 879 6.59 48.96 -72.80
C ALA A 879 5.27 49.69 -73.09
N ALA A 880 5.37 50.87 -73.71
CA ALA A 880 4.32 51.67 -74.35
C ALA A 880 3.09 52.03 -73.47
#